data_AF-A0A7S0CZX7-F1
#
_entry.id   AF-A0A7S0CZX7-F1
#
_cell.length_a   1.000
_cell.length_b   1.000
_cell.length_c   1.000
_cell.angle_alpha   90.00
_cell.angle_beta   90.00
_cell.angle_gamma   90.00
#
_symmetry.space_group_name_H-M   'P 1'
#
loop_
_entity.id
_entity.type
_entity.pdbx_description
1 polymer ?
#
loop_
_entity_poly.entity_id
_entity_poly.type
_entity_poly.pdbx_seq_one_letter_code
_entity_poly.pdbx_strand_id
1 'polypeptide(L)'
;AAAMPHSDHLDAALIVMVHRLDDPDPGVRAAAVELVRAAAARKGVRPRELLLGNRLVAAHLGVKLPNAPGVLSVLSEALLRAPERAVLVELLPAAVPRLVERRDVATLKLYAAKLGAEYDVATILHDWCYTAIADLINNAAARPAEEVQASMAFLTTHTGEALEVLVADHKKELMRALIKSAGADDAADPHTEAQRLSQVLGTLARLAADGTATAGSASKTSLPAVHDFLRPHFTWLVMGDASDRVGDSASLRRFLRSLTIMVHLIGPHLPQFAPKVMAHLTGALEKPSARARGDALAAWLVVVKQLAKHAPEHLRAVAGRVVVAMLPHLPESALEARASSSFSLKKGFLGPEGVNAETSFPDGSSARRDVAFAKAAFSHGEDDDPAAPAAAAANAAAAAAVIDELVLRSGKPIMTGFLARLPTLPECERLARANAAVREERGEIPLSSLLGILTDGLEDESQAVRATALGELRRALRADPAAVSDLLSNGEDEGRRVAGARISSRAPGGRAPGDGDAANDARDASNFSTERSVASWETSAEVVGRCIAALLRCCVSENRTAISLRTQRLAAACLGELGAIDPGRVDLPLASTEKLSAAAAGPALARKLLIEHIARTVRGAADVDMLDAAAIAAQEILVHVRCRPASVRAEDVEGGSGGSGGAKETGPSERAAISRDSSAYARLPEGASPEGEAFWANLPEEIRALLAPGLTSMYCLTR
;
A
#
# COMPACT_ATOMS: atom_id res chain seq x y z
N ALA A 1 31.36 -20.87 -11.14
CA ALA A 1 30.02 -20.40 -10.75
C ALA A 1 30.08 -19.22 -9.78
N ALA A 2 30.73 -19.34 -8.62
CA ALA A 2 30.73 -18.34 -7.54
C ALA A 2 31.49 -17.01 -7.81
N ALA A 3 32.26 -16.91 -8.89
CA ALA A 3 33.01 -15.71 -9.29
C ALA A 3 32.47 -15.06 -10.57
N MET A 4 31.32 -15.52 -11.09
CA MET A 4 30.85 -15.09 -12.40
C MET A 4 30.05 -13.78 -12.29
N PRO A 5 30.47 -12.71 -13.00
CA PRO A 5 29.91 -11.37 -12.81
C PRO A 5 28.52 -11.15 -13.42
N HIS A 6 28.03 -12.08 -14.25
CA HIS A 6 26.75 -11.95 -14.98
C HIS A 6 25.79 -13.10 -14.65
N SER A 7 24.48 -12.80 -14.53
CA SER A 7 23.40 -13.74 -14.21
C SER A 7 23.38 -14.97 -15.11
N ASP A 8 23.60 -14.77 -16.40
CA ASP A 8 23.39 -15.81 -17.43
C ASP A 8 24.40 -16.95 -17.30
N HIS A 9 25.59 -16.64 -16.79
CA HIS A 9 26.63 -17.62 -16.52
C HIS A 9 26.30 -18.49 -15.29
N LEU A 10 25.63 -17.90 -14.28
CA LEU A 10 25.17 -18.65 -13.12
C LEU A 10 24.06 -19.61 -13.52
N ASP A 11 23.12 -19.18 -14.36
CA ASP A 11 22.00 -20.01 -14.82
C ASP A 11 22.47 -21.22 -15.61
N ALA A 12 23.42 -21.02 -16.54
CA ALA A 12 24.06 -22.10 -17.26
C ALA A 12 24.81 -23.06 -16.31
N ALA A 13 25.51 -22.53 -15.31
CA ALA A 13 26.21 -23.36 -14.32
C ALA A 13 25.25 -24.16 -13.45
N LEU A 14 24.13 -23.57 -13.01
CA LEU A 14 23.09 -24.26 -12.24
C LEU A 14 22.46 -25.39 -13.06
N ILE A 15 22.16 -25.15 -14.33
CA ILE A 15 21.64 -26.20 -15.23
C ILE A 15 22.63 -27.36 -15.33
N VAL A 16 23.93 -27.08 -15.52
CA VAL A 16 24.97 -28.13 -15.58
C VAL A 16 25.08 -28.89 -14.26
N MET A 17 25.01 -28.21 -13.11
CA MET A 17 25.05 -28.85 -11.79
C MET A 17 23.85 -29.78 -11.58
N VAL A 18 22.64 -29.34 -11.96
CA VAL A 18 21.43 -30.16 -11.80
C VAL A 18 21.47 -31.40 -12.69
N HIS A 19 22.01 -31.31 -13.90
CA HIS A 19 22.20 -32.48 -14.77
C HIS A 19 23.18 -33.51 -14.20
N ARG A 20 23.99 -33.16 -13.20
CA ARG A 20 24.90 -34.11 -12.52
C ARG A 20 24.27 -34.81 -11.33
N LEU A 21 22.99 -34.57 -11.04
CA LEU A 21 22.31 -35.19 -9.89
C LEU A 21 21.95 -36.67 -10.11
N ASP A 22 21.99 -37.19 -11.34
CA ASP A 22 21.84 -38.63 -11.61
C ASP A 22 23.14 -39.34 -11.99
N ASP A 23 24.29 -38.66 -11.83
CA ASP A 23 25.59 -39.21 -12.20
C ASP A 23 25.82 -40.56 -11.47
N PRO A 24 26.34 -41.60 -12.13
CA PRO A 24 26.54 -42.91 -11.50
C PRO A 24 27.42 -42.84 -10.25
N ASP A 25 28.37 -41.90 -10.20
CA ASP A 25 29.25 -41.70 -9.05
C ASP A 25 28.53 -40.93 -7.91
N PRO A 26 28.35 -41.55 -6.71
CA PRO A 26 27.74 -40.87 -5.56
C PRO A 26 28.53 -39.62 -5.12
N GLY A 27 29.85 -39.59 -5.30
CA GLY A 27 30.68 -38.43 -4.98
C GLY A 27 30.36 -37.22 -5.86
N VAL A 28 30.11 -37.45 -7.16
CA VAL A 28 29.72 -36.39 -8.10
C VAL A 28 28.33 -35.86 -7.77
N ARG A 29 27.37 -36.74 -7.44
CA ARG A 29 26.02 -36.32 -7.01
C ARG A 29 26.06 -35.47 -5.75
N ALA A 30 26.83 -35.91 -4.73
CA ALA A 30 26.99 -35.16 -3.49
C ALA A 30 27.64 -33.79 -3.72
N ALA A 31 28.68 -33.74 -4.54
CA ALA A 31 29.33 -32.48 -4.91
C ALA A 31 28.38 -31.52 -5.65
N ALA A 32 27.55 -32.03 -6.56
CA ALA A 32 26.54 -31.23 -7.26
C ALA A 32 25.51 -30.62 -6.29
N VAL A 33 25.01 -31.41 -5.33
CA VAL A 33 24.09 -30.92 -4.28
C VAL A 33 24.75 -29.84 -3.43
N GLU A 34 25.99 -30.05 -2.98
CA GLU A 34 26.72 -29.08 -2.16
C GLU A 34 27.04 -27.80 -2.93
N LEU A 35 27.33 -27.88 -4.23
CA LEU A 35 27.55 -26.70 -5.07
C LEU A 35 26.28 -25.85 -5.21
N VAL A 36 25.11 -26.48 -5.38
CA VAL A 36 23.83 -25.75 -5.42
C VAL A 36 23.53 -25.11 -4.06
N ARG A 37 23.74 -25.83 -2.95
CA ARG A 37 23.57 -25.29 -1.59
C ARG A 37 24.51 -24.13 -1.31
N ALA A 38 25.78 -24.24 -1.71
CA ALA A 38 26.76 -23.18 -1.57
C ALA A 38 26.41 -21.95 -2.42
N ALA A 39 25.91 -22.16 -3.64
CA ALA A 39 25.42 -21.09 -4.50
C ALA A 39 24.22 -20.36 -3.87
N ALA A 40 23.29 -21.12 -3.28
CA ALA A 40 22.11 -20.58 -2.59
C ALA A 40 22.49 -19.79 -1.34
N ALA A 41 23.36 -20.35 -0.49
CA ALA A 41 23.86 -19.70 0.72
C ALA A 41 24.59 -18.38 0.41
N ARG A 42 25.43 -18.36 -0.63
CA ARG A 42 26.11 -17.13 -1.07
C ARG A 42 25.16 -16.07 -1.61
N LYS A 43 24.02 -16.47 -2.17
CA LYS A 43 22.97 -15.56 -2.64
C LYS A 43 22.00 -15.15 -1.52
N GLY A 44 22.13 -15.74 -0.33
CA GLY A 44 21.20 -15.51 0.78
C GLY A 44 19.80 -16.06 0.53
N VAL A 45 19.66 -17.07 -0.35
CA VAL A 45 18.37 -17.66 -0.74
C VAL A 45 18.34 -19.16 -0.46
N ARG A 46 17.15 -19.74 -0.42
CA ARG A 46 17.01 -21.21 -0.31
C ARG A 46 17.30 -21.87 -1.66
N PRO A 47 17.81 -23.12 -1.70
CA PRO A 47 18.01 -23.85 -2.97
C PRO A 47 16.75 -23.93 -3.84
N ARG A 48 15.58 -24.05 -3.20
CA ARG A 48 14.27 -23.99 -3.88
C ARG A 48 14.05 -22.66 -4.61
N GLU A 49 14.29 -21.54 -3.94
CA GLU A 49 14.15 -20.20 -4.54
C GLU A 49 15.19 -19.97 -5.64
N LEU A 50 16.43 -20.46 -5.46
CA LEU A 50 17.48 -20.36 -6.45
C LEU A 50 17.13 -21.08 -7.76
N LEU A 51 16.58 -22.29 -7.65
CA LEU A 51 16.27 -23.14 -8.82
C LEU A 51 14.91 -22.83 -9.44
N LEU A 52 13.86 -22.72 -8.62
CA LEU A 52 12.48 -22.56 -9.09
C LEU A 52 12.09 -21.08 -9.25
N GLY A 53 12.75 -20.16 -8.52
CA GLY A 53 12.53 -18.72 -8.65
C GLY A 53 13.22 -18.10 -9.87
N ASN A 54 14.15 -18.82 -10.50
CA ASN A 54 14.71 -18.43 -11.79
C ASN A 54 13.90 -19.05 -12.94
N ARG A 55 13.19 -18.22 -13.70
CA ARG A 55 12.33 -18.65 -14.82
C ARG A 55 13.08 -19.48 -15.87
N LEU A 56 14.33 -19.16 -16.19
CA LEU A 56 15.12 -19.89 -17.19
C LEU A 56 15.49 -21.28 -16.69
N VAL A 57 15.98 -21.37 -15.45
CA VAL A 57 16.33 -22.64 -14.81
C VAL A 57 15.06 -23.49 -14.63
N ALA A 58 14.00 -22.91 -14.07
CA ALA A 58 12.71 -23.59 -13.88
C ALA A 58 12.11 -24.11 -15.19
N ALA A 59 12.13 -23.31 -16.27
CA ALA A 59 11.62 -23.74 -17.57
C ALA A 59 12.44 -24.92 -18.14
N HIS A 60 13.76 -24.88 -17.99
CA HIS A 60 14.63 -25.97 -18.42
C HIS A 60 14.39 -27.24 -17.61
N LEU A 61 14.29 -27.12 -16.28
CA LEU A 61 13.99 -28.24 -15.39
C LEU A 61 12.61 -28.84 -15.66
N GLY A 62 11.60 -28.01 -15.89
CA GLY A 62 10.24 -28.45 -16.20
C GLY A 62 10.16 -29.32 -17.46
N VAL A 63 10.95 -29.02 -18.50
CA VAL A 63 11.00 -29.86 -19.71
C VAL A 63 11.79 -31.16 -19.48
N LYS A 64 12.80 -31.14 -18.60
CA LYS A 64 13.74 -32.27 -18.44
C LYS A 64 13.37 -33.27 -17.35
N LEU A 65 12.90 -32.82 -16.20
CA LEU A 65 12.67 -33.68 -15.03
C LEU A 65 11.61 -34.79 -15.23
N PRO A 66 10.50 -34.59 -15.97
CA PRO A 66 9.57 -35.68 -16.27
C PRO A 66 10.25 -36.85 -16.99
N ASN A 67 11.28 -36.55 -17.80
CA ASN A 67 12.08 -37.51 -18.57
C ASN A 67 13.30 -38.06 -17.79
N ALA A 68 13.59 -37.54 -16.60
CA ALA A 68 14.78 -37.88 -15.81
C ALA A 68 14.41 -38.19 -14.35
N PRO A 69 13.80 -39.36 -14.06
CA PRO A 69 13.30 -39.69 -12.73
C PRO A 69 14.39 -39.74 -11.66
N GLY A 70 15.62 -40.13 -12.02
CA GLY A 70 16.76 -40.14 -11.09
C GLY A 70 17.12 -38.73 -10.62
N VAL A 71 17.25 -37.78 -11.55
CA VAL A 71 17.51 -36.37 -11.26
C VAL A 71 16.37 -35.79 -10.41
N LEU A 72 15.11 -36.06 -10.77
CA LEU A 72 13.93 -35.58 -10.05
C LEU A 72 13.92 -36.06 -8.59
N SER A 73 14.19 -37.34 -8.36
CA SER A 73 14.24 -37.92 -7.02
C SER A 73 15.28 -37.21 -6.15
N VAL A 74 16.53 -37.14 -6.61
CA VAL A 74 17.64 -36.51 -5.87
C VAL A 74 17.38 -35.02 -5.64
N LEU A 75 16.87 -34.31 -6.65
CA LEU A 75 16.55 -32.88 -6.54
C LEU A 75 15.42 -32.63 -5.53
N SER A 76 14.36 -33.46 -5.57
CA SER A 76 13.19 -33.34 -4.69
C SER A 76 13.56 -33.57 -3.22
N GLU A 77 14.38 -34.57 -2.92
CA GLU A 77 14.78 -34.93 -1.57
C GLU A 77 15.90 -34.03 -1.04
N ALA A 78 16.99 -33.88 -1.80
CA ALA A 78 18.22 -33.28 -1.29
C ALA A 78 18.21 -31.74 -1.35
N LEU A 79 17.51 -31.14 -2.32
CA LEU A 79 17.53 -29.69 -2.56
C LEU A 79 16.22 -29.01 -2.19
N LEU A 80 15.08 -29.59 -2.62
CA LEU A 80 13.78 -28.94 -2.46
C LEU A 80 13.02 -29.35 -1.19
N ARG A 81 13.31 -30.54 -0.65
CA ARG A 81 12.61 -31.16 0.50
C ARG A 81 11.09 -31.16 0.30
N ALA A 82 10.66 -31.53 -0.91
CA ALA A 82 9.26 -31.57 -1.32
C ALA A 82 9.00 -32.86 -2.11
N PRO A 83 7.79 -33.41 -2.08
CA PRO A 83 7.48 -34.61 -2.86
C PRO A 83 7.58 -34.33 -4.37
N GLU A 84 8.02 -35.31 -5.16
CA GLU A 84 8.21 -35.18 -6.62
C GLU A 84 6.98 -34.59 -7.31
N ARG A 85 5.78 -35.03 -6.93
CA ARG A 85 4.51 -34.51 -7.45
C ARG A 85 4.38 -33.00 -7.24
N ALA A 86 4.69 -32.49 -6.05
CA ALA A 86 4.60 -31.06 -5.77
C ALA A 86 5.63 -30.25 -6.56
N VAL A 87 6.84 -30.78 -6.72
CA VAL A 87 7.89 -30.15 -7.54
C VAL A 87 7.46 -30.04 -9.00
N LEU A 88 6.88 -31.10 -9.56
CA LEU A 88 6.38 -31.10 -10.93
C LEU A 88 5.25 -30.08 -11.14
N VAL A 89 4.27 -30.01 -10.22
CA VAL A 89 3.20 -29.01 -10.27
C VAL A 89 3.75 -27.58 -10.23
N GLU A 90 4.73 -27.31 -9.36
CA GLU A 90 5.36 -26.00 -9.21
C GLU A 90 6.16 -25.58 -10.46
N LEU A 91 6.64 -26.54 -11.25
CA LEU A 91 7.38 -26.30 -12.49
C LEU A 91 6.47 -26.04 -13.70
N LEU A 92 5.21 -26.48 -13.69
CA LEU A 92 4.29 -26.37 -14.83
C LEU A 92 4.16 -24.93 -15.38
N PRO A 93 4.01 -23.88 -14.55
CA PRO A 93 3.95 -22.50 -15.05
C PRO A 93 5.17 -22.07 -15.88
N ALA A 94 6.36 -22.62 -15.59
CA ALA A 94 7.58 -22.34 -16.36
C ALA A 94 7.78 -23.32 -17.54
N ALA A 95 7.28 -24.56 -17.41
CA ALA A 95 7.43 -25.62 -18.40
C ALA A 95 6.47 -25.46 -19.59
N VAL A 96 5.19 -25.22 -19.32
CA VAL A 96 4.09 -25.23 -20.30
C VAL A 96 4.37 -24.30 -21.50
N PRO A 97 4.87 -23.06 -21.34
CA PRO A 97 5.22 -22.22 -22.49
C PRO A 97 6.20 -22.89 -23.46
N ARG A 98 7.22 -23.58 -22.94
CA ARG A 98 8.22 -24.30 -23.76
C ARG A 98 7.66 -25.58 -24.37
N LEU A 99 6.78 -26.28 -23.65
CA LEU A 99 6.15 -27.50 -24.16
C LEU A 99 5.18 -27.19 -25.31
N VAL A 100 4.43 -26.08 -25.20
CA VAL A 100 3.53 -25.59 -26.26
C VAL A 100 4.32 -25.13 -27.48
N GLU A 101 5.37 -24.32 -27.29
CA GLU A 101 6.27 -23.87 -28.36
C GLU A 101 6.84 -25.06 -29.17
N ARG A 102 7.26 -26.11 -28.46
CA ARG A 102 7.83 -27.33 -29.05
C ARG A 102 6.80 -28.35 -29.51
N ARG A 103 5.51 -28.17 -29.19
CA ARG A 103 4.43 -29.15 -29.38
C ARG A 103 4.79 -30.52 -28.77
N ASP A 104 5.43 -30.52 -27.60
CA ASP A 104 5.97 -31.71 -26.94
C ASP A 104 4.88 -32.45 -26.13
N VAL A 105 4.04 -33.19 -26.85
CA VAL A 105 2.98 -34.03 -26.28
C VAL A 105 3.55 -35.19 -25.44
N ALA A 106 4.76 -35.66 -25.76
CA ALA A 106 5.38 -36.78 -25.06
C ALA A 106 5.69 -36.42 -23.61
N THR A 107 6.32 -35.26 -23.39
CA THR A 107 6.62 -34.76 -22.04
C THR A 107 5.33 -34.41 -21.28
N LEU A 108 4.29 -33.89 -21.93
CA LEU A 108 2.98 -33.65 -21.30
C LEU A 108 2.32 -34.96 -20.82
N LYS A 109 2.39 -36.04 -21.61
CA LYS A 109 1.92 -37.36 -21.19
C LYS A 109 2.68 -37.91 -19.98
N LEU A 110 3.99 -37.64 -19.88
CA LEU A 110 4.79 -38.01 -18.71
C LEU A 110 4.41 -37.21 -17.47
N TYR A 111 4.11 -35.93 -17.62
CA TYR A 111 3.53 -35.12 -16.55
C TYR A 111 2.22 -35.74 -16.05
N ALA A 112 1.27 -36.00 -16.95
CA ALA A 112 -0.01 -36.64 -16.62
C ALA A 112 0.19 -37.96 -15.86
N ALA A 113 1.06 -38.85 -16.35
CA ALA A 113 1.35 -40.13 -15.71
C ALA A 113 1.94 -39.98 -14.29
N LYS A 114 2.77 -38.96 -14.03
CA LYS A 114 3.42 -38.73 -12.73
C LYS A 114 2.55 -37.95 -11.74
N LEU A 115 1.65 -37.10 -12.22
CA LEU A 115 0.76 -36.30 -11.37
C LEU A 115 -0.45 -37.11 -10.88
N GLY A 116 -0.87 -38.13 -11.63
CA GLY A 116 -1.95 -39.05 -11.27
C GLY A 116 -3.16 -38.92 -12.18
N ALA A 117 -4.20 -39.73 -11.92
CA ALA A 117 -5.38 -39.86 -12.78
C ALA A 117 -6.24 -38.58 -12.93
N GLU A 118 -6.00 -37.59 -12.06
CA GLU A 118 -6.67 -36.27 -12.09
C GLU A 118 -6.17 -35.38 -13.23
N TYR A 119 -4.99 -35.68 -13.80
CA TYR A 119 -4.35 -34.86 -14.81
C TYR A 119 -4.18 -35.66 -16.11
N ASP A 120 -4.74 -35.14 -17.19
CA ASP A 120 -4.38 -35.52 -18.55
C ASP A 120 -3.72 -34.34 -19.29
N VAL A 121 -3.40 -34.55 -20.57
CA VAL A 121 -2.79 -33.49 -21.40
C VAL A 121 -3.72 -32.29 -21.55
N ALA A 122 -5.03 -32.51 -21.65
CA ALA A 122 -6.01 -31.45 -21.82
C ALA A 122 -6.13 -30.62 -20.53
N THR A 123 -6.26 -31.27 -19.37
CA THR A 123 -6.32 -30.61 -18.06
C THR A 123 -5.06 -29.80 -17.78
N ILE A 124 -3.87 -30.36 -18.07
CA ILE A 124 -2.61 -29.62 -17.90
C ILE A 124 -2.52 -28.42 -18.84
N LEU A 125 -2.94 -28.57 -20.09
CA LEU A 125 -2.90 -27.44 -21.00
C LEU A 125 -3.93 -26.38 -20.63
N HIS A 126 -5.14 -26.77 -20.22
CA HIS A 126 -6.18 -25.87 -19.74
C HIS A 126 -5.69 -25.08 -18.52
N ASP A 127 -5.37 -25.76 -17.41
CA ASP A 127 -5.05 -25.15 -16.12
C ASP A 127 -3.85 -24.18 -16.15
N TRP A 128 -2.92 -24.37 -17.09
CA TRP A 128 -1.69 -23.57 -17.21
C TRP A 128 -1.55 -22.83 -18.56
N CYS A 129 -2.57 -22.83 -19.43
CA CYS A 129 -2.51 -22.19 -20.75
C CYS A 129 -2.14 -20.71 -20.66
N TYR A 130 -2.60 -20.02 -19.60
CA TYR A 130 -2.35 -18.60 -19.38
C TYR A 130 -0.86 -18.23 -19.42
N THR A 131 0.03 -19.13 -19.00
CA THR A 131 1.47 -18.90 -19.05
C THR A 131 2.01 -18.94 -20.48
N ALA A 132 1.52 -19.89 -21.30
CA ALA A 132 1.88 -20.00 -22.70
C ALA A 132 1.30 -18.85 -23.51
N ILE A 133 0.04 -18.48 -23.27
CA ILE A 133 -0.62 -17.33 -23.90
C ILE A 133 0.14 -16.04 -23.56
N ALA A 134 0.50 -15.81 -22.29
CA ALA A 134 1.30 -14.66 -21.89
C ALA A 134 2.67 -14.63 -22.58
N ASP A 135 3.34 -15.77 -22.71
CA ASP A 135 4.64 -15.88 -23.38
C ASP A 135 4.55 -15.61 -24.88
N LEU A 136 3.50 -16.11 -25.54
CA LEU A 136 3.22 -15.83 -26.95
C LEU A 136 2.95 -14.34 -27.17
N ILE A 137 2.16 -13.70 -26.30
CA ILE A 137 1.88 -12.26 -26.38
C ILE A 137 3.16 -11.44 -26.20
N ASN A 138 3.98 -11.76 -25.20
CA ASN A 138 5.20 -11.00 -24.92
C ASN A 138 6.27 -11.16 -25.99
N ASN A 139 6.32 -12.32 -26.66
CA ASN A 139 7.35 -12.63 -27.65
C ASN A 139 6.83 -12.62 -29.10
N ALA A 140 5.58 -12.20 -29.35
CA ALA A 140 4.96 -12.26 -30.67
C ALA A 140 5.77 -11.54 -31.76
N ALA A 141 6.35 -10.38 -31.42
CA ALA A 141 7.16 -9.60 -32.36
C ALA A 141 8.53 -10.23 -32.67
N ALA A 142 9.05 -11.09 -31.78
CA ALA A 142 10.32 -11.77 -31.95
C ALA A 142 10.18 -13.14 -32.63
N ARG A 143 8.94 -13.62 -32.87
CA ARG A 143 8.66 -14.94 -33.44
C ARG A 143 7.98 -14.84 -34.81
N PRO A 144 8.20 -15.81 -35.70
CA PRO A 144 7.43 -15.93 -36.94
C PRO A 144 5.93 -16.09 -36.64
N ALA A 145 5.08 -15.44 -37.43
CA ALA A 145 3.61 -15.53 -37.26
C ALA A 145 3.09 -16.97 -37.35
N GLU A 146 3.69 -17.80 -38.20
CA GLU A 146 3.36 -19.22 -38.35
C GLU A 146 3.60 -20.03 -37.07
N GLU A 147 4.67 -19.75 -36.33
CA GLU A 147 4.98 -20.44 -35.07
C GLU A 147 4.00 -20.06 -33.96
N VAL A 148 3.61 -18.78 -33.92
CA VAL A 148 2.60 -18.28 -32.97
C VAL A 148 1.25 -18.93 -33.27
N GLN A 149 0.83 -18.98 -34.54
CA GLN A 149 -0.40 -19.64 -34.96
C GLN A 149 -0.39 -21.15 -34.67
N ALA A 150 0.73 -21.83 -34.93
CA ALA A 150 0.86 -23.26 -34.62
C ALA A 150 0.75 -23.54 -33.11
N SER A 151 1.31 -22.67 -32.28
CA SER A 151 1.23 -22.77 -30.81
C SER A 151 -0.20 -22.54 -30.30
N MET A 152 -0.92 -21.57 -30.88
CA MET A 152 -2.33 -21.32 -30.57
C MET A 152 -3.21 -22.49 -31.02
N ALA A 153 -3.00 -23.02 -32.23
CA ALA A 153 -3.72 -24.18 -32.74
C ALA A 153 -3.45 -25.44 -31.91
N PHE A 154 -2.22 -25.61 -31.39
CA PHE A 154 -1.88 -26.70 -30.49
C PHE A 154 -2.70 -26.64 -29.20
N LEU A 155 -2.82 -25.44 -28.58
CA LEU A 155 -3.65 -25.25 -27.39
C LEU A 155 -5.10 -25.62 -27.66
N THR A 156 -5.72 -25.02 -28.69
CA THR A 156 -7.15 -25.25 -28.98
C THR A 156 -7.45 -26.70 -29.38
N THR A 157 -6.55 -27.35 -30.10
CA THR A 157 -6.71 -28.76 -30.51
C THR A 157 -6.67 -29.71 -29.31
N HIS A 158 -5.79 -29.46 -28.34
CA HIS A 158 -5.60 -30.37 -27.21
C HIS A 158 -6.48 -30.06 -26.00
N THR A 159 -6.92 -28.82 -25.80
CA THR A 159 -7.92 -28.48 -24.78
C THR A 159 -9.35 -28.74 -25.27
N GLY A 160 -9.59 -28.65 -26.58
CA GLY A 160 -10.93 -28.73 -27.17
C GLY A 160 -11.72 -27.43 -27.08
N GLU A 161 -11.08 -26.35 -26.64
CA GLU A 161 -11.70 -25.05 -26.41
C GLU A 161 -11.15 -23.97 -27.34
N ALA A 162 -11.99 -22.99 -27.65
CA ALA A 162 -11.57 -21.82 -28.41
C ALA A 162 -10.64 -20.93 -27.55
N LEU A 163 -9.77 -20.16 -28.22
CA LEU A 163 -8.79 -19.32 -27.52
C LEU A 163 -9.46 -18.25 -26.65
N GLU A 164 -10.60 -17.73 -27.11
CA GLU A 164 -11.42 -16.74 -26.41
C GLU A 164 -11.94 -17.29 -25.08
N VAL A 165 -12.34 -18.56 -25.05
CA VAL A 165 -12.80 -19.26 -23.84
C VAL A 165 -11.64 -19.44 -22.86
N LEU A 166 -10.50 -19.93 -23.34
CA LEU A 166 -9.29 -20.07 -22.52
C LEU A 166 -8.82 -18.74 -21.91
N VAL A 167 -8.92 -17.64 -22.67
CA VAL A 167 -8.59 -16.30 -22.17
C VAL A 167 -9.60 -15.82 -21.13
N ALA A 168 -10.89 -16.08 -21.33
CA ALA A 168 -11.94 -15.71 -20.39
C ALA A 168 -11.76 -16.45 -19.05
N ASP A 169 -11.57 -17.76 -19.08
CA ASP A 169 -11.48 -18.61 -17.89
C ASP A 169 -10.24 -18.32 -17.04
N HIS A 170 -9.14 -17.89 -17.67
CA HIS A 170 -7.87 -17.58 -17.01
C HIS A 170 -7.51 -16.09 -17.00
N LYS A 171 -8.48 -15.18 -17.16
CA LYS A 171 -8.22 -13.75 -17.31
C LYS A 171 -7.37 -13.15 -16.18
N LYS A 172 -7.62 -13.54 -14.92
CA LYS A 172 -6.89 -13.04 -13.74
C LYS A 172 -5.45 -13.57 -13.68
N GLU A 173 -5.22 -14.86 -13.96
CA GLU A 173 -3.89 -15.46 -14.02
C GLU A 173 -3.07 -14.89 -15.19
N LEU A 174 -3.72 -14.66 -16.34
CA LEU A 174 -3.10 -14.06 -17.51
C LEU A 174 -2.66 -12.61 -17.24
N MET A 175 -3.52 -11.81 -16.61
CA MET A 175 -3.15 -10.47 -16.14
C MET A 175 -1.92 -10.50 -15.22
N ARG A 176 -1.90 -11.42 -14.24
CA ARG A 176 -0.76 -11.59 -13.34
C ARG A 176 0.51 -11.92 -14.10
N ALA A 177 0.46 -12.91 -14.99
CA ALA A 177 1.61 -13.37 -15.75
C ALA A 177 2.22 -12.24 -16.61
N LEU A 178 1.37 -11.45 -17.28
CA LEU A 178 1.82 -10.32 -18.10
C LEU A 178 2.44 -9.20 -17.27
N ILE A 179 1.81 -8.79 -16.18
CA ILE A 179 2.30 -7.73 -15.28
C ILE A 179 3.62 -8.15 -14.61
N LYS A 180 3.75 -9.41 -14.20
CA LYS A 180 4.99 -9.96 -13.65
C LYS A 180 6.10 -10.01 -14.69
N SER A 181 5.79 -10.44 -15.90
CA SER A 181 6.79 -10.48 -16.98
C SER A 181 7.33 -9.10 -17.30
N ALA A 182 6.47 -8.07 -17.32
CA ALA A 182 6.90 -6.69 -17.51
C ALA A 182 7.71 -6.15 -16.31
N GLY A 183 7.31 -6.48 -15.08
CA GLY A 183 8.07 -6.10 -13.88
C GLY A 183 9.44 -6.78 -13.76
N ALA A 184 9.64 -7.92 -14.42
CA ALA A 184 10.90 -8.65 -14.42
C ALA A 184 11.97 -8.07 -15.37
N ASP A 185 11.59 -7.22 -16.32
CA ASP A 185 12.52 -6.51 -17.17
C ASP A 185 13.10 -5.30 -16.42
N ASP A 186 14.30 -5.47 -15.85
CA ASP A 186 15.00 -4.40 -15.10
C ASP A 186 15.45 -3.23 -16.00
N ALA A 187 15.52 -3.40 -17.33
CA ALA A 187 16.03 -2.39 -18.26
C ALA A 187 14.94 -1.44 -18.77
N ALA A 188 13.71 -1.91 -18.89
CA ALA A 188 12.59 -1.11 -19.37
C ALA A 188 12.15 -0.06 -18.33
N ASP A 189 11.57 1.06 -18.77
CA ASP A 189 10.93 2.01 -17.87
C ASP A 189 9.50 1.54 -17.53
N PRO A 190 9.08 1.54 -16.24
CA PRO A 190 7.75 1.10 -15.84
C PRO A 190 6.60 1.84 -16.53
N HIS A 191 6.77 3.12 -16.89
CA HIS A 191 5.73 3.87 -17.60
C HIS A 191 5.57 3.38 -19.04
N THR A 192 6.68 3.12 -19.74
CA THR A 192 6.66 2.57 -21.10
C THR A 192 6.04 1.17 -21.10
N GLU A 193 6.39 0.32 -20.14
CA GLU A 193 5.77 -1.01 -20.01
C GLU A 193 4.27 -0.93 -19.71
N ALA A 194 3.84 0.03 -18.88
CA ALA A 194 2.42 0.25 -18.64
C ALA A 194 1.66 0.67 -19.91
N GLN A 195 2.27 1.50 -20.78
CA GLN A 195 1.66 1.86 -22.06
C GLN A 195 1.52 0.66 -23.00
N ARG A 196 2.56 -0.18 -23.09
CA ARG A 196 2.53 -1.43 -23.87
C ARG A 196 1.47 -2.38 -23.33
N LEU A 197 1.47 -2.63 -22.03
CA LEU A 197 0.50 -3.52 -21.37
C LEU A 197 -0.92 -2.99 -21.45
N SER A 198 -1.15 -1.68 -21.45
CA SER A 198 -2.49 -1.13 -21.65
C SER A 198 -3.10 -1.55 -22.98
N GLN A 199 -2.30 -1.64 -24.06
CA GLN A 199 -2.80 -2.11 -25.36
C GLN A 199 -3.12 -3.61 -25.32
N VAL A 200 -2.23 -4.40 -24.73
CA VAL A 200 -2.39 -5.86 -24.57
C VAL A 200 -3.61 -6.18 -23.71
N LEU A 201 -3.74 -5.58 -22.53
CA LEU A 201 -4.89 -5.79 -21.64
C LEU A 201 -6.19 -5.32 -22.29
N GLY A 202 -6.16 -4.27 -23.12
CA GLY A 202 -7.31 -3.85 -23.92
C GLY A 202 -7.72 -4.88 -24.97
N THR A 203 -6.77 -5.60 -25.58
CA THR A 203 -7.08 -6.75 -26.46
C THR A 203 -7.63 -7.94 -25.67
N LEU A 204 -7.09 -8.23 -24.49
CA LEU A 204 -7.56 -9.33 -23.65
C LEU A 204 -8.97 -9.08 -23.11
N ALA A 205 -9.28 -7.85 -22.70
CA ALA A 205 -10.62 -7.47 -22.27
C ALA A 205 -11.66 -7.68 -23.39
N ARG A 206 -11.28 -7.43 -24.66
CA ARG A 206 -12.13 -7.76 -25.83
C ARG A 206 -12.34 -9.25 -25.98
N LEU A 207 -11.25 -10.03 -26.01
CA LEU A 207 -11.32 -11.48 -26.21
C LEU A 207 -12.09 -12.19 -25.08
N ALA A 208 -11.89 -11.75 -23.83
CA ALA A 208 -12.63 -12.29 -22.69
C ALA A 208 -14.14 -11.97 -22.79
N ALA A 209 -14.51 -10.76 -23.21
CA ALA A 209 -15.91 -10.40 -23.42
C ALA A 209 -16.54 -11.26 -24.53
N ASP A 210 -15.84 -11.47 -25.64
CA ASP A 210 -16.30 -12.30 -26.76
C ASP A 210 -16.47 -13.79 -26.36
N GLY A 211 -15.55 -14.32 -25.53
CA GLY A 211 -15.63 -15.70 -25.00
C GLY A 211 -16.81 -15.94 -24.06
N THR A 212 -17.28 -14.90 -23.36
CA THR A 212 -18.47 -14.96 -22.48
C THR A 212 -19.79 -14.68 -23.20
N ALA A 213 -19.76 -14.23 -24.45
CA ALA A 213 -20.95 -13.88 -25.20
C ALA A 213 -21.71 -15.14 -25.65
N THR A 214 -22.88 -15.38 -25.05
CA THR A 214 -23.82 -16.40 -25.57
C THR A 214 -24.27 -16.01 -26.98
N ALA A 215 -24.24 -16.97 -27.90
CA ALA A 215 -24.60 -16.79 -29.31
C ALA A 215 -26.04 -16.23 -29.45
N GLY A 216 -26.19 -14.91 -29.52
CA GLY A 216 -27.51 -14.28 -29.68
C GLY A 216 -27.64 -12.80 -29.27
N SER A 217 -26.73 -12.24 -28.47
CA SER A 217 -26.82 -10.82 -28.07
C SER A 217 -25.58 -10.04 -28.45
N ALA A 218 -25.51 -9.61 -29.71
CA ALA A 218 -24.59 -8.55 -30.13
C ALA A 218 -25.12 -7.18 -29.63
N SER A 219 -25.18 -6.99 -28.31
CA SER A 219 -25.34 -5.66 -27.73
C SER A 219 -24.07 -4.89 -28.01
N LYS A 220 -24.19 -3.71 -28.62
CA LYS A 220 -23.12 -2.71 -28.75
C LYS A 220 -22.78 -2.11 -27.38
N THR A 221 -22.40 -2.93 -26.42
CA THR A 221 -21.88 -2.47 -25.14
C THR A 221 -20.48 -1.93 -25.40
N SER A 222 -20.22 -0.68 -25.01
CA SER A 222 -18.88 -0.09 -25.09
C SER A 222 -17.90 -0.99 -24.32
N LEU A 223 -16.83 -1.41 -24.99
CA LEU A 223 -15.79 -2.25 -24.37
C LEU A 223 -15.25 -1.59 -23.09
N PRO A 224 -15.07 -2.36 -22.01
CA PRO A 224 -14.59 -1.82 -20.75
C PRO A 224 -13.20 -1.21 -20.95
N ALA A 225 -12.97 -0.05 -20.34
CA ALA A 225 -11.63 0.52 -20.32
C ALA A 225 -10.69 -0.38 -19.51
N VAL A 226 -9.39 -0.36 -19.81
CA VAL A 226 -8.40 -1.24 -19.15
C VAL A 226 -8.40 -1.08 -17.62
N HIS A 227 -8.61 0.14 -17.13
CA HIS A 227 -8.69 0.39 -15.69
C HIS A 227 -9.94 -0.24 -15.05
N ASP A 228 -11.06 -0.32 -15.78
CA ASP A 228 -12.27 -1.00 -15.31
C ASP A 228 -12.10 -2.53 -15.32
N PHE A 229 -11.44 -3.07 -16.34
CA PHE A 229 -11.10 -4.49 -16.43
C PHE A 229 -10.12 -4.92 -15.33
N LEU A 230 -9.15 -4.07 -14.98
CA LEU A 230 -8.16 -4.38 -13.95
C LEU A 230 -8.74 -4.27 -12.52
N ARG A 231 -9.68 -3.36 -12.30
CA ARG A 231 -10.18 -2.96 -10.97
C ARG A 231 -10.63 -4.14 -10.09
N PRO A 232 -11.49 -5.07 -10.55
CA PRO A 232 -11.96 -6.18 -9.70
C PRO A 232 -10.83 -7.11 -9.23
N HIS A 233 -9.73 -7.16 -9.99
CA HIS A 233 -8.64 -8.09 -9.76
C HIS A 233 -7.43 -7.46 -9.06
N PHE A 234 -7.40 -6.14 -8.89
CA PHE A 234 -6.23 -5.41 -8.38
C PHE A 234 -5.75 -5.93 -7.03
N THR A 235 -6.65 -6.09 -6.05
CA THR A 235 -6.29 -6.61 -4.72
C THR A 235 -5.69 -8.01 -4.80
N TRP A 236 -6.27 -8.89 -5.62
CA TRP A 236 -5.77 -10.26 -5.83
C TRP A 236 -4.41 -10.26 -6.53
N LEU A 237 -4.18 -9.37 -7.50
CA LEU A 237 -2.89 -9.22 -8.18
C LEU A 237 -1.79 -8.74 -7.23
N VAL A 238 -2.11 -7.78 -6.36
CA VAL A 238 -1.18 -7.27 -5.32
C VAL A 238 -0.91 -8.33 -4.25
N MET A 239 -1.92 -9.12 -3.86
CA MET A 239 -1.80 -10.14 -2.81
C MET A 239 -1.18 -11.46 -3.24
N GLY A 240 -1.17 -11.72 -4.54
CA GLY A 240 -1.05 -13.03 -5.13
C GLY A 240 0.11 -13.91 -4.68
N ASP A 241 1.31 -13.36 -4.64
CA ASP A 241 2.52 -14.15 -4.41
C ASP A 241 3.27 -13.54 -3.22
N ALA A 242 2.97 -14.06 -2.02
CA ALA A 242 3.67 -13.68 -0.80
C ALA A 242 5.19 -13.87 -0.92
N SER A 243 5.65 -14.82 -1.74
CA SER A 243 7.05 -15.05 -2.06
C SER A 243 7.74 -13.85 -2.71
N ASP A 244 7.03 -13.05 -3.51
CA ASP A 244 7.65 -11.88 -4.15
C ASP A 244 7.78 -10.72 -3.16
N ARG A 245 6.92 -10.68 -2.14
CA ARG A 245 6.91 -9.68 -1.06
C ARG A 245 7.92 -10.00 0.04
N VAL A 246 8.06 -11.28 0.39
CA VAL A 246 8.88 -11.78 1.51
C VAL A 246 10.19 -12.41 1.03
N GLY A 247 10.33 -12.64 -0.28
CA GLY A 247 11.51 -13.23 -0.88
C GLY A 247 12.72 -12.29 -0.91
N ASP A 248 13.70 -12.69 -1.71
CA ASP A 248 14.97 -11.98 -1.82
C ASP A 248 14.83 -10.54 -2.38
N SER A 249 15.94 -9.81 -2.36
CA SER A 249 15.96 -8.43 -2.86
C SER A 249 15.58 -8.35 -4.34
N ALA A 250 15.81 -9.37 -5.15
CA ALA A 250 15.46 -9.34 -6.57
C ALA A 250 13.95 -9.51 -6.79
N SER A 251 13.33 -10.48 -6.11
CA SER A 251 11.89 -10.71 -6.12
C SER A 251 11.12 -9.49 -5.61
N LEU A 252 11.63 -8.84 -4.55
CA LEU A 252 11.06 -7.58 -4.07
C LEU A 252 11.12 -6.48 -5.13
N ARG A 253 12.25 -6.29 -5.82
CA ARG A 253 12.35 -5.28 -6.88
C ARG A 253 11.38 -5.55 -8.02
N ARG A 254 11.27 -6.80 -8.46
CA ARG A 254 10.28 -7.22 -9.48
C ARG A 254 8.86 -6.89 -9.03
N PHE A 255 8.53 -7.19 -7.78
CA PHE A 255 7.24 -6.84 -7.19
C PHE A 255 6.99 -5.32 -7.21
N LEU A 256 7.96 -4.52 -6.77
CA LEU A 256 7.84 -3.05 -6.77
C LEU A 256 7.66 -2.48 -8.18
N ARG A 257 8.36 -3.04 -9.17
CA ARG A 257 8.21 -2.66 -10.58
C ARG A 257 6.82 -3.04 -11.11
N SER A 258 6.37 -4.27 -10.88
CA SER A 258 5.01 -4.71 -11.21
C SER A 258 3.94 -3.84 -10.53
N LEU A 259 4.14 -3.48 -9.25
CA LEU A 259 3.25 -2.58 -8.52
C LEU A 259 3.20 -1.19 -9.15
N THR A 260 4.34 -0.65 -9.56
CA THR A 260 4.45 0.65 -10.25
C THR A 260 3.71 0.64 -11.59
N ILE A 261 3.85 -0.45 -12.37
CA ILE A 261 3.09 -0.65 -13.62
C ILE A 261 1.59 -0.69 -13.32
N MET A 262 1.16 -1.43 -12.30
CA MET A 262 -0.26 -1.50 -11.90
C MET A 262 -0.81 -0.13 -11.49
N VAL A 263 -0.03 0.69 -10.78
CA VAL A 263 -0.41 2.07 -10.41
C VAL A 263 -0.66 2.95 -11.65
N HIS A 264 0.10 2.76 -12.73
CA HIS A 264 -0.18 3.44 -14.00
C HIS A 264 -1.46 2.92 -14.68
N LEU A 265 -1.72 1.62 -14.63
CA LEU A 265 -2.84 0.97 -15.33
C LEU A 265 -4.20 1.20 -14.65
N ILE A 266 -4.23 1.31 -13.31
CA ILE A 266 -5.47 1.43 -12.54
C ILE A 266 -6.11 2.82 -12.60
N GLY A 267 -5.32 3.84 -12.95
CA GLY A 267 -5.76 5.20 -13.28
C GLY A 267 -6.73 5.81 -12.25
N PRO A 268 -7.99 6.13 -12.64
CA PRO A 268 -8.96 6.78 -11.76
C PRO A 268 -9.37 5.97 -10.53
N HIS A 269 -9.17 4.64 -10.55
CA HIS A 269 -9.51 3.78 -9.42
C HIS A 269 -8.39 3.67 -8.37
N LEU A 270 -7.24 4.33 -8.57
CA LEU A 270 -6.11 4.31 -7.64
C LEU A 270 -6.49 4.65 -6.18
N PRO A 271 -7.40 5.61 -5.87
CA PRO A 271 -7.76 5.93 -4.48
C PRO A 271 -8.27 4.75 -3.66
N GLN A 272 -8.94 3.79 -4.31
CA GLN A 272 -9.45 2.57 -3.65
C GLN A 272 -8.32 1.70 -3.10
N PHE A 273 -7.18 1.70 -3.80
CA PHE A 273 -6.06 0.81 -3.52
C PHE A 273 -4.84 1.52 -2.95
N ALA A 274 -4.85 2.85 -2.94
CA ALA A 274 -3.75 3.69 -2.48
C ALA A 274 -3.24 3.31 -1.07
N PRO A 275 -4.09 3.05 -0.05
CA PRO A 275 -3.61 2.64 1.27
C PRO A 275 -2.73 1.37 1.22
N LYS A 276 -3.15 0.38 0.44
CA LYS A 276 -2.43 -0.90 0.30
C LYS A 276 -1.14 -0.75 -0.51
N VAL A 277 -1.19 0.01 -1.61
CA VAL A 277 0.00 0.36 -2.38
C VAL A 277 1.02 1.06 -1.48
N MET A 278 0.60 2.08 -0.74
CA MET A 278 1.46 2.85 0.17
C MET A 278 2.06 1.98 1.28
N ALA A 279 1.30 1.04 1.86
CA ALA A 279 1.80 0.11 2.86
C ALA A 279 2.92 -0.79 2.29
N HIS A 280 2.72 -1.36 1.09
CA HIS A 280 3.77 -2.13 0.41
C HIS A 280 5.04 -1.32 0.14
N LEU A 281 4.89 -0.07 -0.32
CA LEU A 281 6.04 0.79 -0.57
C LEU A 281 6.75 1.18 0.73
N THR A 282 6.01 1.47 1.80
CA THR A 282 6.58 1.80 3.11
C THR A 282 7.36 0.62 3.68
N GLY A 283 6.78 -0.59 3.66
CA GLY A 283 7.48 -1.80 4.10
C GLY A 283 8.73 -2.11 3.27
N ALA A 284 8.75 -1.74 1.98
CA ALA A 284 9.94 -1.89 1.14
C ALA A 284 11.04 -0.87 1.47
N LEU A 285 10.68 0.34 1.93
CA LEU A 285 11.65 1.36 2.35
C LEU A 285 12.44 0.96 3.61
N GLU A 286 11.79 0.20 4.50
CA GLU A 286 12.38 -0.30 5.76
C GLU A 286 13.38 -1.45 5.55
N LYS A 287 13.37 -2.09 4.38
CA LYS A 287 14.28 -3.20 4.07
C LYS A 287 15.72 -2.71 3.86
N PRO A 288 16.75 -3.55 4.15
CA PRO A 288 18.15 -3.12 4.15
C PRO A 288 18.69 -2.74 2.75
N SER A 289 18.16 -3.35 1.69
CA SER A 289 18.64 -3.17 0.32
C SER A 289 18.50 -1.74 -0.19
N ALA A 290 19.63 -1.04 -0.39
CA ALA A 290 19.65 0.33 -0.88
C ALA A 290 19.05 0.48 -2.29
N ARG A 291 19.19 -0.55 -3.14
CA ARG A 291 18.61 -0.55 -4.49
C ARG A 291 17.10 -0.78 -4.47
N ALA A 292 16.60 -1.71 -3.65
CA ALA A 292 15.16 -1.90 -3.49
C ALA A 292 14.48 -0.65 -2.89
N ARG A 293 15.18 0.04 -1.97
CA ARG A 293 14.74 1.33 -1.45
C ARG A 293 14.64 2.39 -2.55
N GLY A 294 15.63 2.46 -3.44
CA GLY A 294 15.59 3.33 -4.62
C GLY A 294 14.38 3.06 -5.52
N ASP A 295 14.09 1.78 -5.81
CA ASP A 295 12.93 1.38 -6.59
C ASP A 295 11.60 1.74 -5.88
N ALA A 296 11.54 1.57 -4.56
CA ALA A 296 10.37 1.98 -3.77
C ALA A 296 10.16 3.50 -3.78
N LEU A 297 11.22 4.31 -3.69
CA LEU A 297 11.15 5.78 -3.80
C LEU A 297 10.71 6.21 -5.21
N ALA A 298 11.19 5.55 -6.26
CA ALA A 298 10.71 5.78 -7.62
C ALA A 298 9.23 5.43 -7.79
N ALA A 299 8.77 4.33 -7.19
CA ALA A 299 7.36 3.94 -7.16
C ALA A 299 6.50 4.97 -6.40
N TRP A 300 6.98 5.49 -5.27
CA TRP A 300 6.33 6.58 -4.53
C TRP A 300 6.14 7.83 -5.37
N LEU A 301 7.16 8.22 -6.14
CA LEU A 301 7.08 9.36 -7.06
C LEU A 301 5.96 9.15 -8.10
N VAL A 302 5.83 7.92 -8.62
CA VAL A 302 4.76 7.56 -9.55
C VAL A 302 3.39 7.64 -8.87
N VAL A 303 3.25 7.12 -7.64
CA VAL A 303 2.00 7.19 -6.87
C VAL A 303 1.57 8.64 -6.68
N VAL A 304 2.47 9.54 -6.25
CA VAL A 304 2.17 10.98 -6.09
C VAL A 304 1.70 11.60 -7.40
N LYS A 305 2.38 11.32 -8.52
CA LYS A 305 1.99 11.82 -9.84
C LYS A 305 0.61 11.29 -10.28
N GLN A 306 0.34 10.00 -10.08
CA GLN A 306 -0.95 9.41 -10.46
C GLN A 306 -2.08 9.94 -9.58
N LEU A 307 -1.88 10.06 -8.26
CA LEU A 307 -2.86 10.67 -7.36
C LEU A 307 -3.09 12.14 -7.71
N ALA A 308 -2.05 12.92 -8.01
CA ALA A 308 -2.21 14.32 -8.43
C ALA A 308 -3.07 14.43 -9.71
N LYS A 309 -2.87 13.52 -10.65
CA LYS A 309 -3.58 13.50 -11.94
C LYS A 309 -5.03 13.01 -11.82
N HIS A 310 -5.28 12.00 -11.00
CA HIS A 310 -6.54 11.26 -10.99
C HIS A 310 -7.40 11.48 -9.75
N ALA A 311 -6.81 11.91 -8.63
CA ALA A 311 -7.47 12.03 -7.33
C ALA A 311 -6.80 13.10 -6.43
N PRO A 312 -6.89 14.39 -6.80
CA PRO A 312 -6.21 15.48 -6.08
C PRO A 312 -6.65 15.60 -4.62
N GLU A 313 -7.94 15.39 -4.34
CA GLU A 313 -8.48 15.40 -2.97
C GLU A 313 -7.87 14.28 -2.11
N HIS A 314 -7.71 13.08 -2.69
CA HIS A 314 -7.06 11.97 -2.00
C HIS A 314 -5.58 12.25 -1.77
N LEU A 315 -4.88 12.86 -2.74
CA LEU A 315 -3.48 13.27 -2.57
C LEU A 315 -3.32 14.21 -1.37
N ARG A 316 -4.21 15.22 -1.25
CA ARG A 316 -4.21 16.15 -0.12
C ARG A 316 -4.40 15.42 1.21
N ALA A 317 -5.33 14.47 1.27
CA ALA A 317 -5.58 13.69 2.48
C ALA A 317 -4.39 12.81 2.91
N VAL A 318 -3.59 12.30 1.97
CA VAL A 318 -2.44 11.41 2.28
C VAL A 318 -1.08 12.14 2.30
N ALA A 319 -1.04 13.44 2.02
CA ALA A 319 0.20 14.19 1.84
C ALA A 319 1.13 14.13 3.05
N GLY A 320 0.60 14.21 4.27
CA GLY A 320 1.39 14.07 5.50
C GLY A 320 2.10 12.71 5.59
N ARG A 321 1.41 11.63 5.22
CA ARG A 321 1.96 10.27 5.22
C ARG A 321 3.05 10.10 4.16
N VAL A 322 2.87 10.70 2.98
CA VAL A 322 3.89 10.75 1.94
C VAL A 322 5.16 11.42 2.47
N VAL A 323 5.04 12.60 3.08
CA VAL A 323 6.19 13.32 3.64
C VAL A 323 6.90 12.49 4.70
N VAL A 324 6.16 11.94 5.67
CA VAL A 324 6.73 11.14 6.76
C VAL A 324 7.45 9.89 6.26
N ALA A 325 6.94 9.23 5.23
CA ALA A 325 7.61 8.09 4.62
C ALA A 325 8.96 8.47 4.00
N MET A 326 9.12 9.72 3.53
CA MET A 326 10.37 10.20 2.92
C MET A 326 11.40 10.67 3.96
N LEU A 327 10.97 11.19 5.12
CA LEU A 327 11.84 11.80 6.13
C LEU A 327 13.04 10.93 6.55
N PRO A 328 12.90 9.62 6.83
CA PRO A 328 14.02 8.77 7.25
C PRO A 328 15.12 8.60 6.19
N HIS A 329 14.85 9.00 4.94
CA HIS A 329 15.75 8.82 3.81
C HIS A 329 16.46 10.11 3.40
N LEU A 330 16.19 11.21 4.10
CA LEU A 330 16.86 12.50 3.90
C LEU A 330 18.02 12.66 4.88
N PRO A 331 19.07 13.42 4.52
CA PRO A 331 20.15 13.73 5.45
C PRO A 331 19.63 14.55 6.64
N GLU A 332 20.13 14.26 7.84
CA GLU A 332 19.87 15.09 9.03
C GLU A 332 20.32 16.54 8.81
N SER A 333 19.63 17.44 9.49
CA SER A 333 19.91 18.88 9.44
C SER A 333 21.35 19.19 9.89
N ALA A 334 21.99 20.20 9.30
CA ALA A 334 23.34 20.61 9.68
C ALA A 334 23.47 21.08 11.16
N LEU A 335 22.34 21.42 11.79
CA LEU A 335 22.25 21.74 13.22
C LEU A 335 22.56 20.53 14.12
N GLU A 336 22.15 19.33 13.72
CA GLU A 336 22.45 18.08 14.45
C GLU A 336 23.90 17.61 14.23
N ALA A 337 24.46 17.84 13.03
CA ALA A 337 25.86 17.56 12.74
C ALA A 337 26.82 18.46 13.55
N ARG A 338 26.47 19.73 13.80
CA ARG A 338 27.26 20.64 14.67
C ARG A 338 27.14 20.29 16.16
N ALA A 339 25.98 19.84 16.61
CA ALA A 339 25.80 19.35 17.98
C ALA A 339 26.50 18.01 18.23
N SER A 340 26.63 17.16 17.21
CA SER A 340 27.30 15.87 17.28
C SER A 340 28.83 15.97 17.12
N SER A 341 29.32 16.95 16.36
CA SER A 341 30.77 17.15 16.13
C SER A 341 31.47 17.97 17.20
N SER A 342 30.75 18.81 17.98
CA SER A 342 31.37 19.62 19.04
C SER A 342 31.74 18.81 20.30
N PHE A 343 31.38 17.52 20.35
CA PHE A 343 31.65 16.63 21.50
C PHE A 343 32.54 15.42 21.14
N SER A 344 33.42 15.56 20.16
CA SER A 344 34.55 14.64 20.00
C SER A 344 35.62 14.99 21.05
N LEU A 345 35.53 14.34 22.22
CA LEU A 345 36.50 14.45 23.31
C LEU A 345 37.93 14.23 22.77
N LYS A 346 38.76 15.26 22.94
CA LYS A 346 40.23 15.17 22.86
C LYS A 346 40.67 13.97 23.69
N LYS A 347 41.16 12.93 23.03
CA LYS A 347 41.80 11.79 23.66
C LYS A 347 43.24 12.18 23.98
N GLY A 348 43.52 12.49 25.24
CA GLY A 348 44.89 12.61 25.73
C GLY A 348 45.03 13.51 26.96
N PHE A 349 44.97 12.92 28.16
CA PHE A 349 46.05 12.94 29.16
C PHE A 349 45.65 12.09 30.38
N LEU A 350 46.61 11.36 30.95
CA LEU A 350 46.48 10.45 32.10
C LEU A 350 46.57 11.20 33.45
N GLY A 351 45.97 10.62 34.50
CA GLY A 351 46.28 10.89 35.91
C GLY A 351 45.24 10.32 36.89
N PRO A 352 45.60 9.44 37.85
CA PRO A 352 44.69 8.83 38.81
C PRO A 352 44.70 9.56 40.16
N GLU A 353 43.53 9.80 40.75
CA GLU A 353 43.22 10.02 42.18
C GLU A 353 41.79 10.55 42.22
N GLY A 354 40.81 9.90 42.85
CA GLY A 354 40.60 9.87 44.29
C GLY A 354 39.09 10.07 44.53
N VAL A 355 38.55 9.36 45.51
CA VAL A 355 37.12 9.13 45.80
C VAL A 355 36.41 10.40 46.29
N ASN A 356 35.14 10.61 45.92
CA ASN A 356 34.01 10.86 46.85
C ASN A 356 32.67 11.03 46.12
N ALA A 357 31.66 10.37 46.68
CA ALA A 357 30.28 10.40 46.26
C ALA A 357 29.57 11.64 46.80
N GLU A 358 28.75 12.29 45.97
CA GLU A 358 27.55 13.00 46.42
C GLU A 358 26.59 13.25 45.24
N THR A 359 25.33 13.37 45.61
CA THR A 359 24.08 13.36 44.84
C THR A 359 23.99 14.35 43.67
N SER A 360 23.57 13.87 42.49
CA SER A 360 23.06 14.73 41.41
C SER A 360 22.10 13.97 40.47
N PHE A 361 20.99 14.64 40.16
CA PHE A 361 19.94 14.29 39.19
C PHE A 361 20.48 13.71 37.86
N PRO A 362 19.77 12.78 37.18
CA PRO A 362 20.23 12.29 35.89
C PRO A 362 19.99 13.33 34.80
N ASP A 363 21.09 13.96 34.41
CA ASP A 363 21.27 14.92 33.33
C ASP A 363 20.95 14.33 31.94
N GLY A 364 20.63 15.21 30.99
CA GLY A 364 19.96 15.05 29.68
C GLY A 364 20.57 14.11 28.63
N SER A 365 20.99 12.92 29.03
CA SER A 365 21.52 11.84 28.17
C SER A 365 20.44 11.03 27.43
N SER A 366 19.15 11.22 27.75
CA SER A 366 18.01 10.48 27.19
C SER A 366 17.79 10.77 25.69
N ALA A 367 17.91 12.04 25.27
CA ALA A 367 17.71 12.43 23.87
C ALA A 367 18.75 11.84 22.89
N ARG A 368 19.96 11.54 23.38
CA ARG A 368 21.05 10.96 22.56
C ARG A 368 20.89 9.46 22.30
N ARG A 369 20.17 8.74 23.16
CA ARG A 369 19.86 7.32 22.92
C ARG A 369 18.73 7.15 21.92
N ASP A 370 17.75 8.04 21.87
CA ASP A 370 16.55 7.87 21.05
C ASP A 370 16.82 7.96 19.53
N VAL A 371 17.77 8.80 19.11
CA VAL A 371 18.18 8.92 17.69
C VAL A 371 19.18 7.82 17.30
N ALA A 372 20.11 7.48 18.19
CA ALA A 372 21.05 6.38 17.98
C ALA A 372 20.36 5.00 17.99
N PHE A 373 19.29 4.81 18.77
CA PHE A 373 18.48 3.58 18.75
C PHE A 373 17.59 3.48 17.52
N ALA A 374 17.07 4.60 17.00
CA ALA A 374 16.38 4.60 15.71
C ALA A 374 17.34 4.11 14.62
N LYS A 375 18.59 4.62 14.61
CA LYS A 375 19.62 4.17 13.67
C LYS A 375 20.05 2.72 13.89
N ALA A 376 20.17 2.26 15.13
CA ALA A 376 20.53 0.88 15.48
C ALA A 376 19.44 -0.15 15.11
N ALA A 377 18.16 0.24 15.08
CA ALA A 377 17.08 -0.60 14.57
C ALA A 377 17.09 -0.75 13.04
N PHE A 378 17.77 0.17 12.32
CA PHE A 378 17.91 0.16 10.86
C PHE A 378 19.32 -0.24 10.37
N SER A 379 20.24 -0.59 11.28
CA SER A 379 21.61 -0.94 10.94
C SER A 379 22.01 -2.29 11.55
N HIS A 380 21.39 -3.38 11.12
CA HIS A 380 21.97 -4.72 11.25
C HIS A 380 21.91 -5.44 9.90
N GLY A 381 23.11 -5.70 9.38
CA GLY A 381 23.40 -6.31 8.10
C GLY A 381 24.87 -5.99 7.80
N GLU A 382 25.75 -6.88 8.24
CA GLU A 382 27.17 -6.91 7.85
C GLU A 382 27.25 -6.94 6.32
N ASP A 383 27.58 -5.81 5.72
CA ASP A 383 28.17 -5.68 4.39
C ASP A 383 28.66 -4.23 4.27
N ASP A 384 29.89 -3.97 4.70
CA ASP A 384 30.62 -2.75 4.34
C ASP A 384 30.91 -2.78 2.83
N ASP A 385 29.88 -2.49 2.03
CA ASP A 385 29.99 -2.30 0.58
C ASP A 385 30.52 -0.88 0.31
N PRO A 386 31.68 -0.71 -0.36
CA PRO A 386 32.23 0.62 -0.70
C PRO A 386 31.30 1.50 -1.55
N ALA A 387 30.20 0.95 -2.10
CA ALA A 387 29.14 1.69 -2.82
C ALA A 387 28.04 2.31 -1.91
N ALA A 388 28.02 2.01 -0.60
CA ALA A 388 26.98 2.44 0.33
C ALA A 388 26.74 3.98 0.41
N PRO A 389 27.76 4.87 0.43
CA PRO A 389 27.51 6.31 0.57
C PRO A 389 26.90 6.94 -0.69
N ALA A 390 27.28 6.47 -1.89
CA ALA A 390 26.71 6.94 -3.15
C ALA A 390 25.24 6.51 -3.29
N ALA A 391 24.92 5.27 -2.90
CA ALA A 391 23.54 4.77 -2.91
C ALA A 391 22.65 5.51 -1.88
N ALA A 392 23.19 5.86 -0.71
CA ALA A 392 22.47 6.67 0.28
C ALA A 392 22.17 8.09 -0.26
N ALA A 393 23.14 8.73 -0.91
CA ALA A 393 22.94 10.04 -1.53
C ALA A 393 21.91 10.00 -2.68
N ALA A 394 21.89 8.93 -3.48
CA ALA A 394 20.90 8.72 -4.53
C ALA A 394 19.49 8.54 -3.95
N ASN A 395 19.35 7.74 -2.88
CA ASN A 395 18.07 7.57 -2.17
C ASN A 395 17.59 8.89 -1.54
N ALA A 396 18.47 9.69 -0.96
CA ALA A 396 18.12 11.01 -0.46
C ALA A 396 17.63 11.97 -1.57
N ALA A 397 18.26 11.91 -2.75
CA ALA A 397 17.81 12.69 -3.90
C ALA A 397 16.42 12.22 -4.39
N ALA A 398 16.18 10.91 -4.43
CA ALA A 398 14.89 10.34 -4.81
C ALA A 398 13.78 10.70 -3.81
N ALA A 399 14.05 10.62 -2.50
CA ALA A 399 13.11 11.05 -1.46
C ALA A 399 12.77 12.55 -1.55
N ALA A 400 13.78 13.39 -1.79
CA ALA A 400 13.55 14.82 -2.04
C ALA A 400 12.72 15.06 -3.30
N ALA A 401 12.93 14.29 -4.38
CA ALA A 401 12.16 14.41 -5.60
C ALA A 401 10.66 14.08 -5.40
N VAL A 402 10.33 13.14 -4.51
CA VAL A 402 8.93 12.85 -4.13
C VAL A 402 8.30 14.06 -3.45
N ILE A 403 9.00 14.69 -2.50
CA ILE A 403 8.52 15.89 -1.80
C ILE A 403 8.40 17.07 -2.77
N ASP A 404 9.39 17.28 -3.64
CA ASP A 404 9.35 18.33 -4.66
C ASP A 404 8.19 18.13 -5.65
N GLU A 405 7.87 16.89 -6.00
CA GLU A 405 6.72 16.59 -6.85
C GLU A 405 5.39 16.96 -6.16
N LEU A 406 5.28 16.64 -4.87
CA LEU A 406 4.13 16.97 -4.02
C LEU A 406 3.99 18.49 -3.78
N VAL A 407 5.08 19.20 -3.53
CA VAL A 407 5.04 20.62 -3.10
C VAL A 407 5.15 21.58 -4.28
N LEU A 408 5.97 21.27 -5.28
CA LEU A 408 6.40 22.24 -6.30
C LEU A 408 5.88 21.95 -7.71
N ARG A 409 5.49 20.70 -8.01
CA ARG A 409 5.09 20.28 -9.36
C ARG A 409 3.60 19.93 -9.42
N SER A 410 3.25 18.67 -9.68
CA SER A 410 1.85 18.25 -9.84
C SER A 410 1.01 18.49 -8.60
N GLY A 411 1.60 18.46 -7.41
CA GLY A 411 0.90 18.76 -6.16
C GLY A 411 0.78 20.25 -5.84
N LYS A 412 1.54 21.16 -6.46
CA LYS A 412 1.49 22.60 -6.16
C LYS A 412 0.06 23.18 -6.17
N PRO A 413 -0.76 23.04 -7.24
CA PRO A 413 -2.12 23.59 -7.23
C PRO A 413 -3.03 22.89 -6.22
N ILE A 414 -2.74 21.64 -5.88
CA ILE A 414 -3.57 20.79 -4.98
C ILE A 414 -3.32 21.15 -3.51
N MET A 415 -2.06 21.45 -3.19
CA MET A 415 -1.58 21.71 -1.84
C MET A 415 -1.67 23.17 -1.43
N THR A 416 -2.08 24.08 -2.32
CA THR A 416 -2.29 25.50 -2.00
C THR A 416 -3.18 25.67 -0.76
N GLY A 417 -2.68 26.34 0.27
CA GLY A 417 -3.37 26.55 1.55
C GLY A 417 -3.35 25.34 2.50
N PHE A 418 -2.72 24.24 2.09
CA PHE A 418 -2.53 23.03 2.87
C PHE A 418 -1.05 22.72 3.16
N LEU A 419 -0.09 23.43 2.55
CA LEU A 419 1.34 23.22 2.82
C LEU A 419 1.69 23.51 4.27
N ALA A 420 0.95 24.45 4.90
CA ALA A 420 1.12 24.77 6.31
C ALA A 420 0.94 23.55 7.24
N ARG A 421 0.08 22.59 6.85
CA ARG A 421 -0.26 21.39 7.62
C ARG A 421 0.68 20.20 7.39
N LEU A 422 1.62 20.29 6.45
CA LEU A 422 2.62 19.23 6.26
C LEU A 422 3.52 19.13 7.51
N PRO A 423 4.17 17.99 7.76
CA PRO A 423 5.24 17.89 8.76
C PRO A 423 6.37 18.90 8.48
N THR A 424 7.15 19.28 9.49
CA THR A 424 8.37 20.07 9.25
C THR A 424 9.36 19.27 8.43
N LEU A 425 9.87 19.90 7.38
CA LEU A 425 10.86 19.33 6.49
C LEU A 425 12.26 19.70 6.99
N PRO A 426 13.26 18.81 6.84
CA PRO A 426 14.62 19.08 7.28
C PRO A 426 15.27 20.19 6.44
N GLU A 427 16.11 20.99 7.09
CA GLU A 427 16.91 22.01 6.41
C GLU A 427 18.07 21.36 5.66
N CYS A 428 17.85 21.04 4.38
CA CYS A 428 18.89 20.61 3.47
C CYS A 428 18.75 21.29 2.10
N GLU A 429 19.86 21.41 1.37
CA GLU A 429 19.93 22.08 0.07
C GLU A 429 18.91 21.50 -0.93
N ARG A 430 18.73 20.18 -0.92
CA ARG A 430 17.78 19.48 -1.81
C ARG A 430 16.33 19.89 -1.59
N LEU A 431 15.97 20.29 -0.37
CA LEU A 431 14.61 20.73 -0.03
C LEU A 431 14.50 22.25 0.08
N ALA A 432 15.52 23.03 -0.30
CA ALA A 432 15.51 24.49 -0.12
C ALA A 432 14.28 25.16 -0.76
N ARG A 433 13.88 24.69 -1.95
CA ARG A 433 12.71 25.20 -2.68
C ARG A 433 11.39 24.76 -2.04
N ALA A 434 11.27 23.48 -1.66
CA ALA A 434 10.09 22.98 -0.97
C ALA A 434 9.89 23.67 0.39
N ASN A 435 10.98 23.83 1.15
CA ASN A 435 11.01 24.57 2.41
C ASN A 435 10.61 26.03 2.23
N ALA A 436 11.03 26.69 1.14
CA ALA A 436 10.60 28.06 0.85
C ALA A 436 9.09 28.14 0.58
N ALA A 437 8.53 27.24 -0.22
CA ALA A 437 7.09 27.20 -0.49
C ALA A 437 6.25 26.90 0.76
N VAL A 438 6.69 25.93 1.59
CA VAL A 438 6.04 25.64 2.87
C VAL A 438 6.11 26.85 3.81
N ARG A 439 7.26 27.55 3.86
CA ARG A 439 7.44 28.75 4.70
C ARG A 439 6.59 29.93 4.22
N GLU A 440 6.43 30.10 2.92
CA GLU A 440 5.58 31.14 2.32
C GLU A 440 4.13 31.02 2.77
N GLU A 441 3.56 29.80 2.79
CA GLU A 441 2.20 29.58 3.30
C GLU A 441 2.11 29.63 4.83
N ARG A 442 3.16 29.19 5.53
CA ARG A 442 3.18 29.21 7.00
C ARG A 442 3.31 30.61 7.59
N GLY A 443 4.05 31.51 6.93
CA GLY A 443 4.43 32.80 7.50
C GLY A 443 5.28 32.68 8.77
N GLU A 444 5.40 33.76 9.53
CA GLU A 444 5.85 33.70 10.93
C GLU A 444 4.71 33.13 11.77
N ILE A 445 4.82 31.87 12.20
CA ILE A 445 3.76 31.20 12.94
C ILE A 445 3.89 31.54 14.43
N PRO A 446 2.90 32.23 15.05
CA PRO A 446 2.85 32.36 16.50
C PRO A 446 2.79 30.99 17.18
N LEU A 447 3.33 30.85 18.39
CA LEU A 447 3.37 29.56 19.10
C LEU A 447 1.99 28.88 19.18
N SER A 448 0.91 29.64 19.40
CA SER A 448 -0.47 29.11 19.43
C SER A 448 -0.90 28.46 18.11
N SER A 449 -0.59 29.09 16.97
CA SER A 449 -0.90 28.55 15.65
C SER A 449 -0.03 27.33 15.30
N LEU A 450 1.24 27.32 15.74
CA LEU A 450 2.11 26.16 15.58
C LEU A 450 1.62 24.97 16.41
N LEU A 451 1.18 25.22 17.65
CA LEU A 451 0.56 24.20 18.50
C LEU A 451 -0.72 23.65 17.87
N GLY A 452 -1.54 24.49 17.25
CA GLY A 452 -2.72 24.04 16.50
C GLY A 452 -2.38 23.09 15.35
N ILE A 453 -1.41 23.48 14.51
CA ILE A 453 -0.94 22.64 13.38
C ILE A 453 -0.37 21.31 13.87
N LEU A 454 0.46 21.34 14.92
CA LEU A 454 1.05 20.12 15.47
C LEU A 454 -0.03 19.24 16.10
N THR A 455 -1.02 19.84 16.78
CA THR A 455 -2.17 19.12 17.35
C THR A 455 -2.97 18.41 16.27
N ASP A 456 -3.19 19.02 15.10
CA ASP A 456 -3.81 18.34 13.95
C ASP A 456 -2.99 17.10 13.55
N GLY A 457 -1.66 17.19 13.56
CA GLY A 457 -0.75 16.06 13.32
C GLY A 457 -0.76 14.98 14.41
N LEU A 458 -1.02 15.35 15.67
CA LEU A 458 -1.25 14.39 16.77
C LEU A 458 -2.60 13.66 16.64
N GLU A 459 -3.58 14.26 15.96
CA GLU A 459 -4.90 13.67 15.71
C GLU A 459 -4.95 12.87 14.38
N ASP A 460 -3.87 12.90 13.59
CA ASP A 460 -3.76 12.16 12.33
C ASP A 460 -3.90 10.65 12.54
N GLU A 461 -4.52 9.95 11.60
CA GLU A 461 -4.79 8.51 11.70
C GLU A 461 -3.53 7.65 11.58
N SER A 462 -2.46 8.20 11.00
CA SER A 462 -1.16 7.54 10.86
C SER A 462 -0.28 7.72 12.10
N GLN A 463 0.11 6.60 12.70
CA GLN A 463 1.06 6.55 13.82
C GLN A 463 2.40 7.23 13.49
N ALA A 464 2.84 7.16 12.23
CA ALA A 464 4.10 7.78 11.80
C ALA A 464 4.00 9.32 11.75
N VAL A 465 2.85 9.84 11.29
CA VAL A 465 2.56 11.28 11.33
C VAL A 465 2.49 11.78 12.77
N ARG A 466 1.77 11.07 13.63
CA ARG A 466 1.72 11.39 15.07
C ARG A 466 3.09 11.39 15.72
N ALA A 467 3.91 10.37 15.48
CA ALA A 467 5.27 10.30 16.04
C ALA A 467 6.16 11.48 15.58
N THR A 468 6.01 11.90 14.32
CA THR A 468 6.73 13.05 13.76
C THR A 468 6.25 14.36 14.40
N ALA A 469 4.94 14.58 14.46
CA ALA A 469 4.33 15.75 15.08
C ALA A 469 4.67 15.85 16.57
N LEU A 470 4.69 14.73 17.32
CA LEU A 470 5.14 14.69 18.71
C LEU A 470 6.62 15.08 18.86
N GLY A 471 7.49 14.60 17.96
CA GLY A 471 8.90 14.97 17.96
C GLY A 471 9.12 16.47 17.71
N GLU A 472 8.30 17.06 16.84
CA GLU A 472 8.28 18.50 16.55
C GLU A 472 7.71 19.32 17.71
N LEU A 473 6.59 18.86 18.28
CA LEU A 473 5.96 19.47 19.45
C LEU A 473 6.93 19.53 20.61
N ARG A 474 7.62 18.43 20.92
CA ARG A 474 8.65 18.41 21.95
C ARG A 474 9.75 19.45 21.70
N ARG A 475 10.17 19.63 20.44
CA ARG A 475 11.16 20.65 20.06
C ARG A 475 10.61 22.05 20.26
N ALA A 476 9.38 22.31 19.83
CA ALA A 476 8.72 23.62 19.99
C ALA A 476 8.55 23.99 21.46
N LEU A 477 8.10 23.06 22.30
CA LEU A 477 7.93 23.26 23.75
C LEU A 477 9.25 23.59 24.46
N ARG A 478 10.37 23.03 23.98
CA ARG A 478 11.71 23.28 24.53
C ARG A 478 12.35 24.57 24.04
N ALA A 479 11.92 25.07 22.89
CA ALA A 479 12.55 26.25 22.26
C ALA A 479 12.28 27.53 23.07
N ASP A 480 11.06 27.67 23.62
CA ASP A 480 10.67 28.82 24.43
C ASP A 480 9.71 28.42 25.58
N PRO A 481 10.24 27.92 26.71
CA PRO A 481 9.43 27.53 27.87
C PRO A 481 8.66 28.70 28.50
N ALA A 482 9.15 29.93 28.37
CA ALA A 482 8.50 31.12 28.91
C ALA A 482 7.22 31.44 28.11
N ALA A 483 7.31 31.43 26.77
CA ALA A 483 6.15 31.60 25.91
C ALA A 483 5.10 30.49 26.10
N VAL A 484 5.52 29.24 26.36
CA VAL A 484 4.61 28.15 26.72
C VAL A 484 3.90 28.43 28.03
N SER A 485 4.63 28.85 29.08
CA SER A 485 4.05 29.20 30.39
C SER A 485 3.07 30.38 30.29
N ASP A 486 3.38 31.39 29.48
CA ASP A 486 2.51 32.53 29.22
C ASP A 486 1.23 32.10 28.48
N LEU A 487 1.36 31.17 27.53
CA LEU A 487 0.23 30.62 26.77
C LEU A 487 -0.69 29.74 27.64
N LEU A 488 -0.13 29.04 28.64
CA LEU A 488 -0.89 28.28 29.65
C LEU A 488 -1.55 29.16 30.71
N SER A 489 -1.01 30.37 30.97
CA SER A 489 -1.47 31.27 32.04
C SER A 489 -2.44 32.36 31.56
N ASN A 490 -2.32 32.85 30.33
CA ASN A 490 -3.10 33.97 29.78
C ASN A 490 -4.47 33.58 29.17
N GLY A 491 -4.98 32.38 29.41
CA GLY A 491 -6.30 31.93 28.90
C GLY A 491 -7.51 32.74 29.42
N GLU A 492 -7.33 33.60 30.43
CA GLU A 492 -8.42 34.33 31.10
C GLU A 492 -8.90 35.60 30.37
N ASP A 493 -8.02 36.33 29.66
CA ASP A 493 -8.37 37.69 29.17
C ASP A 493 -9.24 37.68 27.89
N GLU A 494 -9.17 36.60 27.10
CA GLU A 494 -9.95 36.42 25.88
C GLU A 494 -11.35 35.80 26.18
N GLY A 495 -11.39 34.78 27.05
CA GLY A 495 -12.62 34.04 27.38
C GLY A 495 -13.66 34.89 28.12
N ARG A 496 -13.21 35.83 28.96
CA ARG A 496 -14.10 36.75 29.70
C ARG A 496 -14.79 37.78 28.80
N ARG A 497 -14.16 38.19 27.69
CA ARG A 497 -14.76 39.12 26.70
C ARG A 497 -15.84 38.44 25.87
N VAL A 498 -15.66 37.18 25.51
CA VAL A 498 -16.63 36.42 24.68
C VAL A 498 -17.84 35.97 25.50
N ALA A 499 -17.65 35.57 26.76
CA ALA A 499 -18.76 35.24 27.66
C ALA A 499 -19.63 36.47 27.99
N GLY A 500 -19.02 37.67 28.10
CA GLY A 500 -19.75 38.92 28.30
C GLY A 500 -20.62 39.36 27.12
N ALA A 501 -20.25 38.98 25.89
CA ALA A 501 -21.01 39.31 24.68
C ALA A 501 -22.27 38.44 24.48
N ARG A 502 -22.29 37.20 25.00
CA ARG A 502 -23.42 36.27 24.82
C ARG A 502 -24.59 36.49 25.79
N ILE A 503 -24.43 37.28 26.85
CA ILE A 503 -25.46 37.48 27.89
C ILE A 503 -26.32 38.74 27.63
N SER A 504 -25.97 39.59 26.67
CA SER A 504 -26.70 40.83 26.37
C SER A 504 -27.52 40.75 25.08
N SER A 505 -28.51 39.87 25.02
CA SER A 505 -29.64 40.01 24.09
C SER A 505 -30.94 39.54 24.75
N ARG A 506 -31.46 40.35 25.67
CA ARG A 506 -32.81 40.19 26.23
C ARG A 506 -33.81 40.88 25.30
N ALA A 507 -34.62 40.10 24.57
CA ALA A 507 -35.83 40.58 23.89
C ALA A 507 -37.08 40.27 24.73
N PRO A 508 -38.14 41.09 24.66
CA PRO A 508 -39.23 41.09 25.64
C PRO A 508 -40.45 40.24 25.23
N GLY A 509 -41.08 39.63 26.24
CA GLY A 509 -42.54 39.47 26.42
C GLY A 509 -43.39 38.84 25.31
N GLY A 510 -44.00 37.69 25.60
CA GLY A 510 -45.15 37.16 24.87
C GLY A 510 -45.71 35.86 25.48
N ARG A 511 -46.99 35.87 25.84
CA ARG A 511 -47.81 34.85 26.53
C ARG A 511 -47.88 33.47 25.82
N ALA A 512 -48.01 32.41 26.63
CA ALA A 512 -48.64 31.12 26.28
C ALA A 512 -50.18 31.28 26.19
N PRO A 513 -50.97 30.43 25.46
CA PRO A 513 -51.11 28.99 25.75
C PRO A 513 -51.44 28.06 24.55
N GLY A 514 -51.46 26.74 24.79
CA GLY A 514 -52.36 25.81 24.07
C GLY A 514 -51.77 24.45 23.70
N ASP A 515 -52.23 23.40 24.40
CA ASP A 515 -52.00 21.97 24.13
C ASP A 515 -52.47 21.51 22.74
N GLY A 516 -51.77 20.52 22.18
CA GLY A 516 -52.22 19.76 21.01
C GLY A 516 -51.17 18.77 20.50
N ASP A 517 -51.43 17.48 20.70
CA ASP A 517 -50.70 16.34 20.15
C ASP A 517 -50.46 16.42 18.64
N ALA A 518 -49.23 16.15 18.20
CA ALA A 518 -48.95 15.45 16.93
C ALA A 518 -47.48 15.03 16.85
N ALA A 519 -47.29 13.80 16.42
CA ALA A 519 -46.02 13.17 16.12
C ALA A 519 -45.21 13.86 15.02
N ASN A 520 -43.93 13.48 14.97
CA ASN A 520 -42.96 13.53 13.87
C ASN A 520 -41.82 14.57 14.00
N ASP A 521 -40.65 14.12 13.55
CA ASP A 521 -39.38 14.85 13.34
C ASP A 521 -38.39 14.95 14.50
N ALA A 522 -37.87 13.79 14.94
CA ALA A 522 -36.52 13.72 15.49
C ALA A 522 -35.49 13.86 14.37
N ARG A 523 -35.20 15.11 13.98
CA ARG A 523 -33.97 15.48 13.28
C ARG A 523 -32.82 15.48 14.29
N ASP A 524 -32.27 14.31 14.57
CA ASP A 524 -30.97 14.22 15.23
C ASP A 524 -29.87 14.54 14.22
N ALA A 525 -29.43 15.80 14.29
CA ALA A 525 -28.25 16.33 13.65
C ALA A 525 -27.00 15.61 14.19
N SER A 526 -26.68 14.47 13.58
CA SER A 526 -25.31 13.95 13.59
C SER A 526 -24.49 14.77 12.60
N ASN A 527 -23.90 15.86 13.10
CA ASN A 527 -22.88 16.62 12.40
C ASN A 527 -21.66 15.72 12.16
N PHE A 528 -21.71 14.99 11.07
CA PHE A 528 -20.58 14.27 10.51
C PHE A 528 -19.72 15.27 9.76
N SER A 529 -18.61 15.68 10.36
CA SER A 529 -17.68 16.67 9.80
C SER A 529 -16.95 16.12 8.58
N THR A 530 -17.55 16.29 7.41
CA THR A 530 -16.81 16.46 6.15
C THR A 530 -16.93 17.94 5.84
N GLU A 531 -15.79 18.61 5.58
CA GLU A 531 -15.63 20.07 5.50
C GLU A 531 -15.62 20.79 6.87
N ARG A 532 -14.50 20.70 7.59
CA ARG A 532 -14.14 21.71 8.58
C ARG A 532 -13.81 22.99 7.80
N SER A 533 -14.84 23.81 7.56
CA SER A 533 -14.75 25.18 7.08
C SER A 533 -13.57 25.88 7.75
N VAL A 534 -12.62 26.33 6.93
CA VAL A 534 -11.49 27.17 7.33
C VAL A 534 -12.05 28.56 7.62
N ALA A 535 -12.68 28.72 8.79
CA ALA A 535 -12.90 30.00 9.47
C ALA A 535 -13.68 29.77 10.78
N SER A 536 -12.97 29.62 11.90
CA SER A 536 -13.46 30.04 13.22
C SER A 536 -12.28 30.11 14.17
N TRP A 537 -12.15 31.22 14.89
CA TRP A 537 -11.04 31.54 15.78
C TRP A 537 -11.01 30.58 16.98
N GLU A 538 -10.24 29.47 16.89
CA GLU A 538 -9.87 28.67 18.07
C GLU A 538 -9.09 29.59 19.01
N THR A 539 -9.57 29.78 20.24
CA THR A 539 -8.83 30.56 21.25
C THR A 539 -7.57 29.80 21.66
N SER A 540 -6.53 30.49 22.13
CA SER A 540 -5.30 29.84 22.60
C SER A 540 -5.58 28.76 23.66
N ALA A 541 -6.60 28.95 24.51
CA ALA A 541 -7.03 27.99 25.51
C ALA A 541 -7.64 26.70 24.88
N GLU A 542 -8.43 26.85 23.82
CA GLU A 542 -9.03 25.72 23.09
C GLU A 542 -7.96 24.88 22.38
N VAL A 543 -6.96 25.54 21.78
CA VAL A 543 -5.82 24.86 21.14
C VAL A 543 -5.01 24.06 22.18
N VAL A 544 -4.74 24.66 23.35
CA VAL A 544 -4.05 23.99 24.46
C VAL A 544 -4.83 22.79 24.98
N GLY A 545 -6.13 22.96 25.22
CA GLY A 545 -7.00 21.87 25.68
C GLY A 545 -7.07 20.71 24.68
N ARG A 546 -7.20 21.03 23.39
CA ARG A 546 -7.15 20.04 22.31
C ARG A 546 -5.79 19.34 22.25
N CYS A 547 -4.69 20.08 22.38
CA CYS A 547 -3.33 19.54 22.40
C CYS A 547 -3.13 18.55 23.56
N ILE A 548 -3.55 18.91 24.77
CA ILE A 548 -3.44 18.03 25.95
C ILE A 548 -4.31 16.78 25.77
N ALA A 549 -5.55 16.94 25.30
CA ALA A 549 -6.41 15.79 25.00
C ALA A 549 -5.79 14.86 23.95
N ALA A 550 -5.19 15.41 22.89
CA ALA A 550 -4.49 14.64 21.87
C ALA A 550 -3.25 13.92 22.42
N LEU A 551 -2.46 14.56 23.28
CA LEU A 551 -1.32 13.95 23.97
C LEU A 551 -1.74 12.79 24.87
N LEU A 552 -2.81 12.96 25.65
CA LEU A 552 -3.35 11.90 26.50
C LEU A 552 -3.86 10.72 25.67
N ARG A 553 -4.53 10.97 24.53
CA ARG A 553 -4.92 9.91 23.58
C ARG A 553 -3.69 9.17 23.03
N CYS A 554 -2.62 9.88 22.68
CA CYS A 554 -1.38 9.26 22.22
C CYS A 554 -0.65 8.45 23.30
N CYS A 555 -0.95 8.68 24.59
CA CYS A 555 -0.42 7.87 25.69
C CYS A 555 -1.13 6.52 25.85
N VAL A 556 -2.33 6.37 25.29
CA VAL A 556 -3.06 5.10 25.26
C VAL A 556 -2.59 4.29 24.05
N SER A 557 -2.05 3.09 24.30
CA SER A 557 -1.56 2.24 23.22
C SER A 557 -2.71 1.68 22.39
N GLU A 558 -2.77 2.01 21.11
CA GLU A 558 -3.72 1.39 20.16
C GLU A 558 -3.29 -0.04 19.79
N ASN A 559 -1.98 -0.29 19.63
CA ASN A 559 -1.38 -1.57 19.22
C ASN A 559 -0.01 -1.80 19.89
N ARG A 560 0.47 -3.05 19.97
CA ARG A 560 1.81 -3.40 20.52
C ARG A 560 2.91 -3.39 19.45
N THR A 561 3.09 -2.26 18.77
CA THR A 561 4.16 -2.08 17.76
C THR A 561 5.30 -1.18 18.28
N ALA A 562 6.49 -1.27 17.68
CA ALA A 562 7.63 -0.42 18.05
C ALA A 562 7.32 1.07 17.85
N ILE A 563 6.61 1.42 16.78
CA ILE A 563 6.19 2.80 16.51
C ILE A 563 5.15 3.29 17.52
N SER A 564 4.20 2.44 17.92
CA SER A 564 3.21 2.77 18.97
C SER A 564 3.88 3.07 20.31
N LEU A 565 4.87 2.24 20.70
CA LEU A 565 5.67 2.49 21.91
C LEU A 565 6.47 3.79 21.81
N ARG A 566 6.99 4.12 20.63
CA ARG A 566 7.69 5.38 20.38
C ARG A 566 6.74 6.58 20.51
N THR A 567 5.56 6.52 19.88
CA THR A 567 4.50 7.53 20.00
C THR A 567 4.14 7.76 21.47
N GLN A 568 3.90 6.67 22.22
CA GLN A 568 3.56 6.75 23.65
C GLN A 568 4.66 7.43 24.48
N ARG A 569 5.93 7.06 24.27
CA ARG A 569 7.07 7.66 24.97
C ARG A 569 7.23 9.14 24.63
N LEU A 570 7.09 9.51 23.36
CA LEU A 570 7.17 10.91 22.93
C LEU A 570 6.02 11.74 23.49
N ALA A 571 4.80 11.19 23.50
CA ALA A 571 3.63 11.86 24.10
C ALA A 571 3.83 12.10 25.60
N ALA A 572 4.29 11.09 26.33
CA ALA A 572 4.63 11.22 27.74
C ALA A 572 5.75 12.26 27.97
N ALA A 573 6.76 12.30 27.09
CA ALA A 573 7.80 13.32 27.15
C ALA A 573 7.23 14.73 26.94
N CYS A 574 6.37 14.94 25.93
CA CYS A 574 5.71 16.23 25.70
C CYS A 574 4.87 16.69 26.90
N LEU A 575 4.12 15.77 27.53
CA LEU A 575 3.41 16.07 28.79
C LEU A 575 4.37 16.47 29.90
N GLY A 576 5.55 15.84 29.98
CA GLY A 576 6.61 16.23 30.90
C GLY A 576 7.18 17.64 30.62
N GLU A 577 7.32 18.03 29.35
CA GLU A 577 7.76 19.39 28.97
C GLU A 577 6.69 20.45 29.27
N LEU A 578 5.39 20.11 29.14
CA LEU A 578 4.30 21.02 29.51
C LEU A 578 4.25 21.28 31.02
N GLY A 579 4.74 20.35 31.84
CA GLY A 579 4.78 20.48 33.28
C GLY A 579 3.40 20.39 33.96
N ALA A 580 3.31 20.88 35.20
CA ALA A 580 2.07 20.86 35.95
C ALA A 580 1.07 21.87 35.37
N ILE A 581 -0.10 21.38 34.98
CA ILE A 581 -1.19 22.17 34.42
C ILE A 581 -2.35 22.20 35.43
N ASP A 582 -2.90 23.39 35.69
CA ASP A 582 -4.11 23.55 36.50
C ASP A 582 -5.35 23.06 35.71
N PRO A 583 -6.01 21.96 36.13
CA PRO A 583 -7.15 21.42 35.39
C PRO A 583 -8.36 22.37 35.37
N GLY A 584 -8.43 23.34 36.28
CA GLY A 584 -9.48 24.38 36.26
C GLY A 584 -9.30 25.40 35.14
N ARG A 585 -8.15 25.41 34.45
CA ARG A 585 -7.79 26.38 33.41
C ARG A 585 -7.79 25.82 31.99
N VAL A 586 -8.02 24.52 31.83
CA VAL A 586 -7.99 23.84 30.54
C VAL A 586 -9.32 23.18 30.27
N ASP A 587 -9.99 23.62 29.20
CA ASP A 587 -11.18 22.94 28.70
C ASP A 587 -10.76 21.73 27.87
N LEU A 588 -10.92 20.53 28.44
CA LEU A 588 -10.58 19.28 27.76
C LEU A 588 -11.81 18.77 27.00
N PRO A 589 -11.74 18.60 25.67
CA PRO A 589 -12.79 17.94 24.92
C PRO A 589 -12.82 16.45 25.30
N LEU A 590 -13.59 16.10 26.32
CA LEU A 590 -13.84 14.73 26.73
C LEU A 590 -14.85 14.11 25.76
N ALA A 591 -14.44 13.04 25.07
CA ALA A 591 -15.36 12.26 24.25
C ALA A 591 -16.43 11.62 25.14
N SER A 592 -17.71 11.87 24.87
CA SER A 592 -18.80 11.17 25.56
C SER A 592 -18.78 9.70 25.16
N THR A 593 -18.56 8.80 26.11
CA THR A 593 -18.69 7.37 25.87
C THR A 593 -20.16 7.01 25.78
N GLU A 594 -20.68 6.86 24.55
CA GLU A 594 -21.99 6.25 24.33
C GLU A 594 -21.90 4.74 24.57
N LYS A 595 -22.67 4.22 25.53
CA LYS A 595 -22.83 2.78 25.67
C LYS A 595 -23.66 2.28 24.48
N LEU A 596 -23.17 1.27 23.77
CA LEU A 596 -24.00 0.56 22.78
C LEU A 596 -25.24 0.02 23.49
N SER A 597 -26.42 0.57 23.17
CA SER A 597 -27.68 -0.01 23.58
C SER A 597 -28.03 -1.17 22.64
N ALA A 598 -28.83 -2.13 23.10
CA ALA A 598 -29.34 -3.19 22.22
C ALA A 598 -30.19 -2.63 21.05
N ALA A 599 -30.70 -1.40 21.18
CA ALA A 599 -31.41 -0.66 20.14
C ALA A 599 -30.49 -0.01 19.09
N ALA A 600 -29.18 0.10 19.36
CA ALA A 600 -28.19 0.57 18.38
C ALA A 600 -27.79 -0.53 17.36
N ALA A 601 -28.38 -1.72 17.42
CA ALA A 601 -28.09 -2.82 16.50
C ALA A 601 -28.58 -2.52 15.07
N GLY A 602 -27.89 -3.08 14.07
CA GLY A 602 -28.26 -2.96 12.65
C GLY A 602 -27.50 -1.85 11.89
N PRO A 603 -28.12 -1.17 10.91
CA PRO A 603 -27.43 -0.25 9.99
C PRO A 603 -26.73 0.93 10.67
N ALA A 604 -27.29 1.47 11.76
CA ALA A 604 -26.69 2.62 12.46
C ALA A 604 -25.31 2.27 13.07
N LEU A 605 -25.20 1.11 13.73
CA LEU A 605 -23.92 0.60 14.23
C LEU A 605 -22.98 0.25 13.09
N ALA A 606 -23.46 -0.39 12.02
CA ALA A 606 -22.63 -0.68 10.85
C ALA A 606 -22.03 0.59 10.25
N ARG A 607 -22.82 1.67 10.13
CA ARG A 607 -22.34 2.98 9.68
C ARG A 607 -21.25 3.52 10.61
N LYS A 608 -21.46 3.49 11.92
CA LYS A 608 -20.49 3.95 12.91
C LYS A 608 -19.19 3.13 12.83
N LEU A 609 -19.28 1.81 12.72
CA LEU A 609 -18.12 0.93 12.56
C LEU A 609 -17.35 1.19 11.26
N LEU A 610 -18.04 1.31 10.13
CA LEU A 610 -17.40 1.55 8.82
C LEU A 610 -16.70 2.91 8.80
N ILE A 611 -17.37 3.95 9.26
CA ILE A 611 -16.87 5.33 9.19
C ILE A 611 -15.85 5.62 10.30
N GLU A 612 -16.21 5.34 11.56
CA GLU A 612 -15.41 5.73 12.71
C GLU A 612 -14.37 4.69 13.11
N HIS A 613 -14.33 3.49 12.54
CA HIS A 613 -13.31 2.51 12.95
C HIS A 613 -12.58 1.91 11.76
N ILE A 614 -13.29 1.32 10.81
CA ILE A 614 -12.70 0.61 9.68
C ILE A 614 -12.02 1.60 8.74
N ALA A 615 -12.71 2.66 8.30
CA ALA A 615 -12.12 3.66 7.41
C ALA A 615 -10.90 4.34 8.04
N ARG A 616 -10.95 4.64 9.34
CA ARG A 616 -9.78 5.14 10.08
C ARG A 616 -8.62 4.14 10.08
N THR A 617 -8.92 2.86 10.29
CA THR A 617 -7.90 1.81 10.27
C THR A 617 -7.27 1.69 8.89
N VAL A 618 -8.08 1.69 7.82
CA VAL A 618 -7.57 1.60 6.44
C VAL A 618 -6.71 2.82 6.08
N ARG A 619 -7.13 4.01 6.47
CA ARG A 619 -6.35 5.24 6.28
C ARG A 619 -5.12 5.36 7.19
N GLY A 620 -5.09 4.71 8.35
CA GLY A 620 -3.98 4.82 9.31
C GLY A 620 -2.93 3.72 9.22
N ALA A 621 -3.32 2.52 8.74
CA ALA A 621 -2.47 1.34 8.71
C ALA A 621 -1.26 1.52 7.77
N ALA A 622 -0.09 1.12 8.27
CA ALA A 622 1.16 1.06 7.52
C ALA A 622 1.56 -0.37 7.16
N ASP A 623 0.86 -1.35 7.75
CA ASP A 623 1.09 -2.78 7.55
C ASP A 623 -0.06 -3.38 6.73
N VAL A 624 0.30 -4.27 5.82
CA VAL A 624 -0.61 -4.93 4.89
C VAL A 624 -1.52 -5.90 5.64
N ASP A 625 -1.03 -6.56 6.69
CA ASP A 625 -1.83 -7.52 7.45
C ASP A 625 -3.01 -6.84 8.16
N MET A 626 -2.78 -5.64 8.71
CA MET A 626 -3.85 -4.83 9.31
C MET A 626 -4.86 -4.34 8.26
N LEU A 627 -4.39 -4.00 7.06
CA LEU A 627 -5.27 -3.62 5.94
C LEU A 627 -6.12 -4.80 5.46
N ASP A 628 -5.58 -6.01 5.45
CA ASP A 628 -6.31 -7.22 5.10
C ASP A 628 -7.35 -7.57 6.15
N ALA A 629 -7.01 -7.47 7.44
CA ALA A 629 -7.96 -7.62 8.53
C ALA A 629 -9.09 -6.58 8.47
N ALA A 630 -8.76 -5.32 8.19
CA ALA A 630 -9.75 -4.26 8.01
C ALA A 630 -10.65 -4.50 6.79
N ALA A 631 -10.08 -5.01 5.69
CA ALA A 631 -10.84 -5.36 4.50
C ALA A 631 -11.80 -6.54 4.73
N ILE A 632 -11.37 -7.56 5.49
CA ILE A 632 -12.24 -8.66 5.95
C ILE A 632 -13.39 -8.09 6.80
N ALA A 633 -13.09 -7.24 7.79
CA ALA A 633 -14.11 -6.63 8.63
C ALA A 633 -15.10 -5.77 7.81
N ALA A 634 -14.60 -4.98 6.86
CA ALA A 634 -15.43 -4.19 5.95
C ALA A 634 -16.35 -5.09 5.14
N GLN A 635 -15.81 -6.15 4.54
CA GLN A 635 -16.55 -7.13 3.75
C GLN A 635 -17.71 -7.73 4.55
N GLU A 636 -17.44 -8.26 5.74
CA GLU A 636 -18.47 -8.92 6.57
C GLU A 636 -19.57 -7.94 7.00
N ILE A 637 -19.22 -6.69 7.32
CA ILE A 637 -20.24 -5.68 7.62
C ILE A 637 -21.07 -5.35 6.39
N LEU A 638 -20.45 -5.21 5.21
CA LEU A 638 -21.15 -4.93 3.95
C LEU A 638 -22.07 -6.07 3.51
N VAL A 639 -21.69 -7.32 3.80
CA VAL A 639 -22.58 -8.49 3.66
C VAL A 639 -23.76 -8.37 4.62
N HIS A 640 -23.52 -8.04 5.89
CA HIS A 640 -24.56 -7.92 6.91
C HIS A 640 -25.61 -6.85 6.59
N VAL A 641 -25.19 -5.68 6.10
CA VAL A 641 -26.09 -4.60 5.66
C VAL A 641 -26.62 -4.78 4.23
N ARG A 642 -26.37 -5.94 3.60
CA ARG A 642 -26.88 -6.33 2.28
C ARG A 642 -26.41 -5.45 1.12
N CYS A 643 -25.25 -4.79 1.25
CA CYS A 643 -24.60 -4.09 0.14
C CYS A 643 -23.95 -5.05 -0.88
N ARG A 644 -23.72 -6.31 -0.50
CA ARG A 644 -23.20 -7.37 -1.36
C ARG A 644 -23.67 -8.75 -0.89
N PRO A 645 -23.69 -9.78 -1.76
CA PRO A 645 -23.84 -11.16 -1.33
C PRO A 645 -22.58 -11.68 -0.61
N ALA A 646 -22.75 -12.77 0.15
CA ALA A 646 -21.65 -13.42 0.88
C ALA A 646 -20.57 -13.99 -0.05
N SER A 647 -20.96 -14.38 -1.27
CA SER A 647 -20.04 -14.78 -2.34
C SER A 647 -20.30 -13.88 -3.54
N VAL A 648 -19.24 -13.31 -4.10
CA VAL A 648 -19.27 -12.47 -5.31
C VAL A 648 -18.34 -13.11 -6.33
N ARG A 649 -18.75 -13.31 -7.58
CA ARG A 649 -17.80 -13.56 -8.67
C ARG A 649 -17.24 -12.22 -9.11
N ALA A 650 -15.97 -12.19 -9.53
CA ALA A 650 -15.35 -10.95 -10.03
C ALA A 650 -16.12 -10.33 -11.22
N GLU A 651 -16.90 -11.15 -11.92
CA GLU A 651 -17.72 -10.82 -13.10
C GLU A 651 -19.08 -10.19 -12.73
N ASP A 652 -19.58 -10.43 -11.51
CA ASP A 652 -20.85 -9.90 -10.99
C ASP A 652 -20.81 -8.36 -10.76
N VAL A 653 -19.68 -7.74 -11.10
CA VAL A 653 -19.40 -6.30 -11.03
C VAL A 653 -19.20 -5.71 -12.43
N GLU A 654 -19.00 -6.56 -13.45
CA GLU A 654 -18.83 -6.18 -14.86
C GLU A 654 -20.17 -6.06 -15.61
N GLY A 655 -21.26 -6.67 -15.11
CA GLY A 655 -22.58 -6.69 -15.76
C GLY A 655 -23.52 -5.58 -15.29
N GLY A 656 -24.07 -4.78 -16.22
CA GLY A 656 -25.18 -3.87 -15.88
C GLY A 656 -25.44 -2.66 -16.78
N SER A 657 -25.34 -2.77 -18.11
CA SER A 657 -26.06 -1.83 -19.01
C SER A 657 -27.52 -2.26 -19.25
N GLY A 658 -28.03 -3.21 -18.47
CA GLY A 658 -29.34 -3.84 -18.64
C GLY A 658 -30.34 -3.46 -17.56
N GLY A 659 -30.61 -2.17 -17.38
CA GLY A 659 -31.81 -1.74 -16.67
C GLY A 659 -33.02 -1.88 -17.59
N SER A 660 -33.84 -2.92 -17.39
CA SER A 660 -35.17 -2.99 -18.01
C SER A 660 -36.07 -1.91 -17.39
N GLY A 661 -36.01 -0.70 -17.94
CA GLY A 661 -36.89 0.40 -17.58
C GLY A 661 -37.09 1.24 -18.84
N GLY A 662 -38.28 1.15 -19.42
CA GLY A 662 -38.60 1.84 -20.66
C GLY A 662 -38.35 3.34 -20.54
N ALA A 663 -37.39 3.86 -21.31
CA ALA A 663 -37.17 5.28 -21.48
C ALA A 663 -37.24 5.61 -22.97
N LYS A 664 -38.18 6.50 -23.30
CA LYS A 664 -38.45 7.02 -24.64
C LYS A 664 -37.20 7.60 -25.29
N GLU A 665 -37.03 7.26 -26.56
CA GLU A 665 -36.09 7.87 -27.50
C GLU A 665 -36.22 9.41 -27.49
N THR A 666 -35.09 10.10 -27.33
CA THR A 666 -34.93 11.48 -27.80
C THR A 666 -33.61 11.59 -28.57
N GLY A 667 -33.67 12.32 -29.69
CA GLY A 667 -32.76 12.20 -30.83
C GLY A 667 -31.36 12.84 -30.69
N PRO A 668 -30.59 12.85 -31.79
CA PRO A 668 -29.14 13.06 -31.77
C PRO A 668 -28.78 14.55 -31.90
N SER A 669 -28.55 15.23 -30.78
CA SER A 669 -27.85 16.51 -30.77
C SER A 669 -27.35 16.84 -29.37
N GLU A 670 -26.21 16.25 -28.96
CA GLU A 670 -25.33 16.80 -27.92
C GLU A 670 -24.04 15.97 -27.81
N ARG A 671 -23.20 16.02 -28.84
CA ARG A 671 -21.80 15.60 -28.75
C ARG A 671 -20.94 16.77 -28.27
N ALA A 672 -21.12 17.23 -27.04
CA ALA A 672 -20.20 18.17 -26.37
C ALA A 672 -20.52 18.35 -24.86
N ALA A 673 -20.77 17.28 -24.12
CA ALA A 673 -20.75 17.32 -22.66
C ALA A 673 -20.44 15.92 -22.14
N ILE A 674 -19.17 15.66 -21.82
CA ILE A 674 -18.82 14.55 -20.94
C ILE A 674 -19.37 14.96 -19.56
N SER A 675 -20.59 14.53 -19.27
CA SER A 675 -21.16 14.60 -17.92
C SER A 675 -20.18 13.94 -16.97
N ARG A 676 -19.73 14.70 -15.97
CA ARG A 676 -19.18 14.18 -14.73
C ARG A 676 -20.32 13.45 -14.01
N ASP A 677 -20.67 12.25 -14.46
CA ASP A 677 -21.62 11.43 -13.73
C ASP A 677 -20.95 10.96 -12.45
N SER A 678 -21.48 11.49 -11.35
CA SER A 678 -21.06 11.23 -9.99
C SER A 678 -20.98 9.74 -9.67
N SER A 679 -19.83 9.36 -9.11
CA SER A 679 -19.54 8.15 -8.35
C SER A 679 -19.38 6.84 -9.15
N ALA A 680 -18.17 6.63 -9.68
CA ALA A 680 -17.63 5.30 -10.04
C ALA A 680 -17.72 4.26 -8.90
N TYR A 681 -17.95 4.73 -7.66
CA TYR A 681 -18.11 3.98 -6.42
C TYR A 681 -19.58 3.73 -6.02
N ALA A 682 -20.56 4.08 -6.88
CA ALA A 682 -21.99 3.94 -6.54
C ALA A 682 -22.55 2.56 -6.87
N ARG A 683 -21.87 1.80 -7.74
CA ARG A 683 -22.39 0.53 -8.22
C ARG A 683 -22.03 -0.60 -7.26
N LEU A 684 -23.05 -1.20 -6.68
CA LEU A 684 -22.93 -2.41 -5.87
C LEU A 684 -22.90 -3.66 -6.77
N PRO A 685 -22.35 -4.79 -6.30
CA PRO A 685 -22.39 -6.06 -7.03
C PRO A 685 -23.82 -6.55 -7.27
N GLU A 686 -24.02 -7.38 -8.29
CA GLU A 686 -25.28 -8.11 -8.47
C GLU A 686 -25.67 -8.88 -7.19
N GLY A 687 -26.95 -8.78 -6.80
CA GLY A 687 -27.46 -9.38 -5.56
C GLY A 687 -27.48 -8.46 -4.34
N ALA A 688 -27.10 -7.18 -4.47
CA ALA A 688 -27.37 -6.17 -3.45
C ALA A 688 -28.88 -5.92 -3.29
N SER A 689 -29.34 -5.65 -2.07
CA SER A 689 -30.76 -5.30 -1.83
C SER A 689 -30.97 -3.78 -1.96
N PRO A 690 -32.22 -3.32 -2.22
CA PRO A 690 -32.54 -1.88 -2.22
C PRO A 690 -32.21 -1.18 -0.88
N GLU A 691 -32.29 -1.91 0.24
CA GLU A 691 -31.88 -1.42 1.56
C GLU A 691 -30.36 -1.21 1.63
N GLY A 692 -29.59 -2.14 1.06
CA GLY A 692 -28.14 -2.06 0.98
C GLY A 692 -27.67 -0.94 0.06
N GLU A 693 -28.36 -0.71 -1.07
CA GLU A 693 -28.13 0.43 -1.95
C GLU A 693 -28.34 1.76 -1.24
N ALA A 694 -29.46 1.91 -0.53
CA ALA A 694 -29.74 3.10 0.26
C ALA A 694 -28.72 3.31 1.39
N PHE A 695 -28.32 2.23 2.07
CA PHE A 695 -27.27 2.29 3.09
C PHE A 695 -25.94 2.79 2.52
N TRP A 696 -25.50 2.19 1.40
CA TRP A 696 -24.25 2.57 0.74
C TRP A 696 -24.29 4.02 0.30
N ALA A 697 -25.36 4.46 -0.38
CA ALA A 697 -25.52 5.85 -0.84
C ALA A 697 -25.43 6.89 0.30
N ASN A 698 -25.82 6.52 1.52
CA ASN A 698 -25.75 7.38 2.71
C ASN A 698 -24.37 7.44 3.38
N LEU A 699 -23.38 6.70 2.86
CA LEU A 699 -21.99 6.82 3.28
C LEU A 699 -21.30 7.99 2.55
N PRO A 700 -20.44 8.75 3.25
CA PRO A 700 -19.63 9.80 2.63
C PRO A 700 -18.83 9.26 1.44
N GLU A 701 -18.67 10.06 0.39
CA GLU A 701 -18.00 9.62 -0.84
C GLU A 701 -16.56 9.12 -0.61
N GLU A 702 -15.81 9.81 0.25
CA GLU A 702 -14.45 9.39 0.63
C GLU A 702 -14.42 8.00 1.28
N ILE A 703 -15.40 7.71 2.14
CA ILE A 703 -15.54 6.42 2.82
C ILE A 703 -15.95 5.35 1.81
N ARG A 704 -16.87 5.67 0.88
CA ARG A 704 -17.23 4.75 -0.19
C ARG A 704 -16.05 4.43 -1.09
N ALA A 705 -15.23 5.41 -1.47
CA ALA A 705 -14.04 5.19 -2.27
C ALA A 705 -13.03 4.29 -1.56
N LEU A 706 -12.83 4.51 -0.25
CA LEU A 706 -11.91 3.76 0.57
C LEU A 706 -12.36 2.30 0.82
N LEU A 707 -13.66 2.09 1.02
CA LEU A 707 -14.23 0.78 1.36
C LEU A 707 -14.78 0.02 0.15
N ALA A 708 -14.81 0.63 -1.04
CA ALA A 708 -15.21 -0.01 -2.29
C ALA A 708 -14.50 -1.35 -2.57
N PRO A 709 -13.19 -1.53 -2.27
CA PRO A 709 -12.56 -2.85 -2.38
C PRO A 709 -13.25 -3.94 -1.57
N GLY A 710 -13.90 -3.61 -0.44
CA GLY A 710 -14.66 -4.54 0.38
C GLY A 710 -15.95 -5.04 -0.26
N LEU A 711 -16.45 -4.38 -1.32
CA LEU A 711 -17.61 -4.83 -2.08
C LEU A 711 -17.31 -6.03 -2.98
N THR A 712 -16.06 -6.12 -3.44
CA THR A 712 -15.62 -7.09 -4.45
C THR A 712 -14.53 -8.02 -3.91
N SER A 713 -14.04 -7.76 -2.71
CA SER A 713 -13.03 -8.60 -2.07
C SER A 713 -13.53 -10.02 -1.90
N MET A 714 -12.59 -10.95 -2.04
CA MET A 714 -12.80 -12.39 -1.90
C MET A 714 -12.01 -12.93 -0.71
N TYR A 715 -11.88 -12.15 0.35
CA TYR A 715 -11.23 -12.66 1.54
C TYR A 715 -12.10 -13.77 2.13
N CYS A 716 -11.52 -14.94 2.30
CA CYS A 716 -12.14 -16.01 3.05
C CYS A 716 -11.53 -16.02 4.44
N LEU A 717 -12.38 -15.99 5.47
CA LEU A 717 -11.95 -16.43 6.81
C LEU A 717 -11.63 -17.92 6.68
N THR A 718 -10.35 -18.26 6.47
CA THR A 718 -9.90 -19.64 6.63
C THR A 718 -10.24 -20.05 8.06
N ARG A 719 -11.15 -21.03 8.20
CA ARG A 719 -11.38 -21.72 9.46
C ARG A 719 -10.15 -22.53 9.86
#